data_AF-A0A7K0BKC8-F1
#
_entry.id   AF-A0A7K0BKC8-F1
#
_cell.length_a   1.000
_cell.length_b   1.000
_cell.length_c   1.000
_cell.angle_alpha   90.00
_cell.angle_beta   90.00
_cell.angle_gamma   90.00
#
_symmetry.space_group_name_H-M   'P 1'
#
loop_
_entity.id
_entity.type
_entity.pdbx_description
1 polymer ?
#
loop_
_entity_poly.entity_id
_entity_poly.type
_entity_poly.pdbx_seq_one_letter_code
_entity_poly.pdbx_strand_id
1 'polypeptide(L)'
;MNYCKNNVMKDVFTLQEIANWQLEPKSSGVELPSIQRGFVWKPKQIEDLWDSILRGYPIGSFLFSKTSTNLHLMDGQQRATSIFLGHFNPYHANNATTAWSIKGELPMIWLDIKPENKPDNSKFLVRLTTRSHPWGYQHRENNKVLSVSDRHKALEIFKKHKDNSGGYTSFKNTTTFPFDAWFPLPLAFFIEANSTDEVIEKAQQHLPDYFKTLRGSFEDKEEFIRILKTELKQDLESIWNTVQKSKSIIIKSNIIEHEVLNEENESENPTLFVRINSSGTTLTGDDLIYSIYKAIFPDIKDLMENMNLEFIAPTQVLSLASRIVVSDLEDNKFIKKINVRDFQRRIKNDDFKEGLKNLFQSEQLKKLFQQAIEILSCRENDLFEGEVPPVIIKQFIKSNQDLFLFVVYWLHINKVELNNQIKLKMVGKLFSFAWFGFDNLPKLWNKKITNTNFWEEPLNELIWWNDSEGIEFLMKPNLLREYYLQSEVENRFIKEDNDRWGLLESGVGERIIQYYNDVKFQEYDFPKANEYFKKFINKIQYNRQLILLAQREYINTTFGNYNQMDDLDDTNVPWDWDHIYPSEWVYRMVNCNRSIRDWNNTNGNFRALSLEQNRSESNSHSPKVRLKEEVNREISFVNKDWEYWQNIDDRIKDNKVENHFRAITSRMINIYEVFWNDFKIDELIDYEKL
;
A
#
# COMPACT_ATOMS: atom_id res chain seq x y z
N MET A 1 43.82 -22.20 25.31
CA MET A 1 43.33 -23.55 24.95
C MET A 1 42.36 -23.35 23.79
N ASN A 2 42.82 -23.65 22.58
CA ASN A 2 42.09 -23.42 21.32
C ASN A 2 40.86 -24.33 21.25
N TYR A 3 39.66 -23.76 21.30
CA TYR A 3 38.47 -24.43 20.78
C TYR A 3 38.37 -24.12 19.28
N CYS A 4 39.03 -24.96 18.48
CA CYS A 4 38.67 -25.13 17.07
C CYS A 4 37.20 -25.57 17.03
N LYS A 5 36.28 -24.69 16.62
CA LYS A 5 34.93 -25.08 16.24
C LYS A 5 35.03 -25.91 14.94
N ASN A 6 35.18 -27.22 15.10
CA ASN A 6 34.72 -28.18 14.11
C ASN A 6 33.19 -28.03 14.00
N ASN A 7 32.71 -27.09 13.18
CA ASN A 7 31.33 -27.11 12.72
C ASN A 7 31.19 -28.29 11.75
N VAL A 8 30.91 -29.47 12.30
CA VAL A 8 30.35 -30.58 11.54
C VAL A 8 29.12 -30.04 10.84
N MET A 9 29.12 -30.09 9.50
CA MET A 9 28.06 -29.50 8.68
C MET A 9 26.71 -30.11 9.08
N LYS A 10 25.82 -29.25 9.56
CA LYS A 10 24.50 -29.66 10.01
C LYS A 10 23.55 -29.61 8.81
N ASP A 11 23.18 -30.77 8.28
CA ASP A 11 22.27 -30.88 7.12
C ASP A 11 20.78 -30.88 7.54
N VAL A 12 20.52 -30.57 8.81
CA VAL A 12 19.23 -30.69 9.47
C VAL A 12 19.09 -29.64 10.56
N PHE A 13 17.99 -28.90 10.57
CA PHE A 13 17.76 -27.85 11.55
C PHE A 13 16.42 -28.04 12.27
N THR A 14 16.42 -27.80 13.58
CA THR A 14 15.19 -27.66 14.36
C THR A 14 14.57 -26.28 14.14
N LEU A 15 13.29 -26.13 14.48
CA LEU A 15 12.61 -24.83 14.40
C LEU A 15 13.30 -23.75 15.25
N GLN A 16 13.77 -24.09 16.45
CA GLN A 16 14.49 -23.18 17.33
C GLN A 16 15.80 -22.70 16.70
N GLU A 17 16.56 -23.60 16.07
CA GLU A 17 17.81 -23.22 15.42
C GLU A 17 17.57 -22.30 14.23
N ILE A 18 16.51 -22.54 13.46
CA ILE A 18 16.10 -21.66 12.36
C ILE A 18 15.71 -20.27 12.87
N ALA A 19 14.96 -20.20 13.98
CA ALA A 19 14.62 -18.93 14.61
C ALA A 19 15.86 -18.19 15.13
N ASN A 20 16.83 -18.93 15.69
CA ASN A 20 18.09 -18.38 16.21
C ASN A 20 18.97 -17.75 15.13
N TRP A 21 18.75 -18.07 13.85
CA TRP A 21 19.42 -17.34 12.76
C TRP A 21 19.14 -15.83 12.80
N GLN A 22 17.97 -15.43 13.32
CA GLN A 22 17.54 -14.03 13.43
C GLN A 22 17.48 -13.53 14.89
N LEU A 23 17.19 -14.40 15.88
CA LEU A 23 17.22 -14.01 17.30
C LEU A 23 18.66 -13.81 17.82
N GLU A 24 19.60 -14.62 17.34
CA GLU A 24 21.00 -14.61 17.77
C GLU A 24 21.98 -14.61 16.57
N PRO A 25 21.95 -13.58 15.72
CA PRO A 25 22.67 -13.59 14.44
C PRO A 25 24.20 -13.77 14.59
N LYS A 26 24.78 -13.37 15.73
CA LYS A 26 26.23 -13.51 16.01
C LYS A 26 26.66 -14.95 16.33
N SER A 27 25.76 -15.80 16.82
CA SER A 27 26.07 -17.17 17.28
C SER A 27 25.60 -18.24 16.30
N SER A 28 24.66 -17.92 15.40
CA SER A 28 23.96 -18.87 14.55
C SER A 28 24.82 -19.51 13.45
N GLY A 29 25.82 -18.78 12.93
CA GLY A 29 26.62 -19.20 11.77
C GLY A 29 25.83 -19.26 10.46
N VAL A 30 24.60 -18.73 10.42
CA VAL A 30 23.75 -18.61 9.23
C VAL A 30 23.46 -17.15 8.97
N GLU A 31 23.72 -16.73 7.73
CA GLU A 31 23.51 -15.37 7.28
C GLU A 31 22.60 -15.36 6.05
N LEU A 32 21.85 -14.27 5.89
CA LEU A 32 21.18 -14.00 4.64
C LEU A 32 22.22 -13.35 3.70
N PRO A 33 22.48 -13.92 2.49
CA PRO A 33 23.43 -13.30 1.57
C PRO A 33 22.95 -11.89 1.22
N SER A 34 23.87 -11.04 0.76
CA SER A 34 23.52 -9.69 0.28
C SER A 34 22.39 -9.74 -0.76
N ILE A 35 22.39 -10.77 -1.60
CA ILE A 35 21.52 -11.10 -2.74
C ILE A 35 20.15 -11.67 -2.28
N GLN A 36 19.37 -10.97 -1.45
CA GLN A 36 17.99 -11.37 -1.13
C GLN A 36 17.04 -10.17 -1.07
N ARG A 37 15.76 -10.43 -1.35
CA ARG A 37 14.68 -9.42 -1.33
C ARG A 37 14.13 -9.18 0.08
N GLY A 38 13.27 -8.16 0.22
CA GLY A 38 12.52 -7.92 1.46
C GLY A 38 11.55 -9.06 1.83
N PHE A 39 10.89 -8.94 2.98
CA PHE A 39 9.83 -9.88 3.37
C PHE A 39 8.56 -9.55 2.60
N VAL A 40 7.99 -10.52 1.89
CA VAL A 40 6.84 -10.30 0.98
C VAL A 40 5.65 -11.21 1.25
N TRP A 41 5.74 -12.07 2.26
CA TRP A 41 4.66 -12.99 2.60
C TRP A 41 3.47 -12.25 3.21
N LYS A 42 2.29 -12.52 2.66
CA LYS A 42 1.02 -12.04 3.21
C LYS A 42 0.67 -12.80 4.50
N PRO A 43 -0.15 -12.21 5.40
CA PRO A 43 -0.58 -12.85 6.65
C PRO A 43 -1.02 -14.30 6.50
N LYS A 44 -1.87 -14.58 5.50
CA LYS A 44 -2.32 -15.94 5.16
C LYS A 44 -1.19 -16.95 4.99
N GLN A 45 -0.08 -16.58 4.34
CA GLN A 45 1.04 -17.50 4.09
C GLN A 45 1.78 -17.86 5.39
N ILE A 46 1.87 -16.91 6.33
CA ILE A 46 2.46 -17.13 7.65
C ILE A 46 1.58 -18.07 8.47
N GLU A 47 0.27 -17.83 8.48
CA GLU A 47 -0.72 -18.67 9.18
C GLU A 47 -0.74 -20.11 8.61
N ASP A 48 -0.75 -20.26 7.29
CA ASP A 48 -0.73 -21.56 6.61
C ASP A 48 0.55 -22.37 6.91
N LEU A 49 1.71 -21.70 6.99
CA LEU A 49 2.98 -22.36 7.35
C LEU A 49 2.91 -22.91 8.77
N TRP A 50 2.43 -22.11 9.73
CA TRP A 50 2.35 -22.56 11.12
C TRP A 50 1.29 -23.64 11.33
N ASP A 51 0.14 -23.59 10.65
CA ASP A 51 -0.81 -24.71 10.63
C ASP A 51 -0.15 -26.00 10.10
N SER A 52 0.66 -25.89 9.04
CA SER A 52 1.41 -27.03 8.48
C SER A 52 2.44 -27.60 9.47
N ILE A 53 3.20 -26.73 10.14
CA ILE A 53 4.18 -27.11 11.17
C ILE A 53 3.47 -27.85 12.32
N LEU A 54 2.37 -27.31 12.84
CA LEU A 54 1.63 -27.92 13.95
C LEU A 54 0.98 -29.26 13.58
N ARG A 55 0.68 -29.50 12.30
CA ARG A 55 0.21 -30.81 11.82
C ARG A 55 1.33 -31.85 11.67
N GLY A 56 2.58 -31.43 11.74
CA GLY A 56 3.73 -32.28 11.40
C GLY A 56 3.86 -32.54 9.90
N TYR A 57 3.34 -31.65 9.06
CA TYR A 57 3.57 -31.76 7.62
C TYR A 57 5.04 -31.51 7.29
N PRO A 58 5.60 -32.20 6.28
CA PRO A 58 6.96 -31.95 5.85
C PRO A 58 7.09 -30.52 5.33
N ILE A 59 8.03 -29.77 5.88
CA ILE A 59 8.38 -28.43 5.40
C ILE A 59 9.49 -28.57 4.35
N GLY A 60 9.37 -27.81 3.25
CA GLY A 60 10.37 -27.79 2.19
C GLY A 60 11.77 -27.48 2.73
N SER A 61 12.78 -28.13 2.18
CA SER A 61 14.16 -28.01 2.66
C SER A 61 14.70 -26.59 2.51
N PHE A 62 15.67 -26.23 3.34
CA PHE A 62 16.49 -25.03 3.11
C PHE A 62 17.62 -25.35 2.15
N LEU A 63 18.07 -24.34 1.42
CA LEU A 63 19.24 -24.46 0.55
C LEU A 63 20.27 -23.46 1.02
N PHE A 64 21.49 -23.92 1.24
CA PHE A 64 22.62 -23.09 1.67
C PHE A 64 23.73 -23.09 0.64
N SER A 65 24.49 -22.00 0.59
CA SER A 65 25.84 -22.00 0.06
C SER A 65 26.83 -21.88 1.22
N LYS A 66 28.00 -22.51 1.06
CA LYS A 66 29.05 -22.50 2.07
C LYS A 66 30.00 -21.34 1.82
N THR A 67 30.36 -20.61 2.88
CA THR A 67 31.53 -19.72 2.90
C THR A 67 32.63 -20.30 3.79
N SER A 68 33.77 -19.62 3.87
CA SER A 68 34.92 -20.08 4.67
C SER A 68 34.57 -20.35 6.14
N THR A 69 33.55 -19.68 6.69
CA THR A 69 33.16 -19.81 8.10
C THR A 69 31.64 -19.97 8.36
N ASN A 70 30.76 -19.53 7.45
CA ASN A 70 29.31 -19.45 7.68
C ASN A 70 28.50 -20.13 6.55
N LEU A 71 27.19 -20.31 6.78
CA LEU A 71 26.23 -20.75 5.78
C LEU A 71 25.41 -19.56 5.29
N HIS A 72 25.28 -19.37 3.99
CA HIS A 72 24.42 -18.36 3.41
C HIS A 72 23.09 -18.99 2.95
N LEU A 73 21.96 -18.45 3.41
CA LEU A 73 20.64 -18.96 3.06
C LEU A 73 20.23 -18.56 1.62
N MET A 74 20.19 -19.54 0.72
CA MET A 74 19.88 -19.35 -0.71
C MET A 74 18.38 -19.48 -1.02
N ASP A 75 17.69 -20.43 -0.38
CA ASP A 75 16.22 -20.61 -0.48
C ASP A 75 15.60 -20.77 0.90
N GLY A 76 14.36 -20.28 1.04
CA GLY A 76 13.56 -20.45 2.23
C GLY A 76 13.58 -19.25 3.18
N GLN A 77 14.13 -18.10 2.80
CA GLN A 77 14.14 -16.87 3.60
C GLN A 77 12.75 -16.56 4.22
N GLN A 78 11.70 -16.56 3.40
CA GLN A 78 10.35 -16.23 3.87
C GLN A 78 9.81 -17.26 4.89
N ARG A 79 10.16 -18.55 4.71
CA ARG A 79 9.87 -19.62 5.69
C ARG A 79 10.65 -19.40 6.98
N ALA A 80 11.94 -19.08 6.88
CA ALA A 80 12.82 -18.84 8.03
C ALA A 80 12.35 -17.64 8.86
N THR A 81 12.02 -16.50 8.22
CA THR A 81 11.44 -15.34 8.90
C THR A 81 10.08 -15.65 9.52
N SER A 82 9.22 -16.44 8.86
CA SER A 82 7.94 -16.85 9.46
C SER A 82 8.10 -17.77 10.67
N ILE A 83 9.10 -18.67 10.66
CA ILE A 83 9.46 -19.51 11.82
C ILE A 83 10.04 -18.66 12.96
N PHE A 84 10.89 -17.68 12.63
CA PHE A 84 11.38 -16.68 13.57
C PHE A 84 10.22 -15.94 14.24
N LEU A 85 9.23 -15.46 13.49
CA LEU A 85 8.09 -14.70 14.03
C LEU A 85 7.27 -15.49 15.06
N GLY A 86 7.24 -16.83 15.00
CA GLY A 86 6.56 -17.61 16.02
C GLY A 86 7.37 -17.82 17.30
N HIS A 87 8.70 -17.81 17.21
CA HIS A 87 9.60 -17.90 18.37
C HIS A 87 9.91 -16.53 18.97
N PHE A 88 9.68 -15.47 18.21
CA PHE A 88 9.83 -14.09 18.67
C PHE A 88 8.77 -13.77 19.72
N ASN A 89 9.23 -13.45 20.93
CA ASN A 89 8.38 -12.98 22.01
C ASN A 89 8.53 -11.45 22.17
N PRO A 90 7.55 -10.66 21.70
CA PRO A 90 7.61 -9.19 21.78
C PRO A 90 7.57 -8.64 23.20
N TYR A 91 7.14 -9.43 24.20
CA TYR A 91 7.11 -9.00 25.60
C TYR A 91 8.49 -9.04 26.28
N HIS A 92 9.48 -9.70 25.67
CA HIS A 92 10.87 -9.76 26.13
C HIS A 92 11.84 -9.02 25.20
N ALA A 93 11.35 -8.55 24.04
CA ALA A 93 12.18 -7.92 23.04
C ALA A 93 12.61 -6.51 23.47
N ASN A 94 13.93 -6.24 23.40
CA ASN A 94 14.41 -4.87 23.41
C ASN A 94 14.03 -4.19 22.08
N ASN A 95 13.95 -2.85 22.06
CA ASN A 95 13.62 -2.04 20.88
C ASN A 95 14.54 -2.26 19.64
N ALA A 96 15.60 -3.07 19.76
CA ALA A 96 16.59 -3.34 18.71
C ALA A 96 16.40 -4.67 17.97
N THR A 97 15.39 -5.50 18.30
CA THR A 97 15.18 -6.77 17.60
C THR A 97 14.66 -6.52 16.19
N THR A 98 15.54 -6.65 15.20
CA THR A 98 15.23 -6.52 13.77
C THR A 98 15.19 -7.89 13.11
N ALA A 99 14.10 -8.23 12.42
CA ALA A 99 14.11 -9.37 11.50
C ALA A 99 14.96 -9.02 10.26
N TRP A 100 15.48 -10.02 9.54
CA TRP A 100 16.34 -9.77 8.36
C TRP A 100 15.69 -8.87 7.30
N SER A 101 14.37 -8.73 7.29
CA SER A 101 13.65 -8.11 6.17
C SER A 101 12.32 -7.45 6.57
N ILE A 102 12.12 -7.17 7.86
CA ILE A 102 10.96 -6.42 8.35
C ILE A 102 11.50 -5.21 9.11
N LYS A 103 11.17 -4.01 8.63
CA LYS A 103 11.44 -2.74 9.32
C LYS A 103 10.24 -2.38 10.21
N GLY A 104 10.49 -1.68 11.31
CA GLY A 104 9.45 -1.29 12.26
C GLY A 104 8.99 -2.42 13.21
N GLU A 105 7.74 -2.31 13.68
CA GLU A 105 7.19 -3.25 14.67
C GLU A 105 6.85 -4.61 14.06
N LEU A 106 7.40 -5.68 14.65
CA LEU A 106 7.24 -7.05 14.16
C LEU A 106 5.81 -7.60 14.41
N PRO A 107 5.20 -8.30 13.44
CA PRO A 107 3.92 -8.99 13.64
C PRO A 107 3.96 -10.01 14.78
N MET A 108 2.81 -10.25 15.42
CA MET A 108 2.68 -11.28 16.46
C MET A 108 1.79 -12.43 15.99
N ILE A 109 2.26 -13.67 16.21
CA ILE A 109 1.53 -14.90 15.89
C ILE A 109 0.79 -15.41 17.12
N TRP A 110 -0.46 -15.78 16.93
CA TRP A 110 -1.36 -16.31 17.95
C TRP A 110 -1.92 -17.66 17.53
N LEU A 111 -2.31 -18.46 18.51
CA LEU A 111 -2.95 -19.75 18.33
C LEU A 111 -4.24 -19.79 19.13
N ASP A 112 -5.35 -20.07 18.47
CA ASP A 112 -6.63 -20.28 19.15
C ASP A 112 -6.72 -21.69 19.72
N ILE A 113 -7.01 -21.80 21.01
CA ILE A 113 -7.04 -23.07 21.73
C ILE A 113 -8.26 -23.90 21.35
N LYS A 114 -9.41 -23.26 21.13
CA LYS A 114 -10.68 -23.94 20.84
C LYS A 114 -11.54 -23.15 19.86
N PRO A 115 -11.13 -23.04 18.60
CA PRO A 115 -11.93 -22.38 17.58
C PRO A 115 -13.11 -23.25 17.17
N GLU A 116 -14.33 -22.68 17.14
CA GLU A 116 -15.48 -23.38 16.54
C GLU A 116 -15.39 -23.39 15.01
N ASN A 117 -14.86 -22.31 14.42
CA ASN A 117 -14.65 -22.18 12.98
C ASN A 117 -13.22 -21.76 12.67
N LYS A 118 -12.73 -22.18 11.51
CA LYS A 118 -11.39 -21.92 10.97
C LYS A 118 -11.45 -22.03 9.45
N PRO A 119 -10.39 -21.68 8.69
CA PRO A 119 -10.39 -21.89 7.25
C PRO A 119 -10.58 -23.37 6.92
N ASP A 120 -11.27 -23.69 5.82
CA ASP A 120 -11.70 -25.06 5.49
C ASP A 120 -10.52 -26.05 5.41
N ASN A 121 -9.37 -25.56 4.96
CA ASN A 121 -8.16 -26.36 4.79
C ASN A 121 -7.24 -26.34 6.02
N SER A 122 -7.63 -25.70 7.13
CA SER A 122 -6.81 -25.52 8.36
C SER A 122 -7.29 -26.44 9.51
N LYS A 123 -6.36 -26.93 10.35
CA LYS A 123 -6.64 -27.81 11.50
C LYS A 123 -6.57 -26.98 12.77
N PHE A 124 -5.59 -26.09 12.82
CA PHE A 124 -5.39 -25.10 13.86
C PHE A 124 -5.79 -23.73 13.33
N LEU A 125 -6.34 -22.88 14.19
CA LEU A 125 -6.58 -21.48 13.86
C LEU A 125 -5.36 -20.67 14.34
N VAL A 126 -4.38 -20.54 13.44
CA VAL A 126 -3.26 -19.60 13.62
C VAL A 126 -3.74 -18.22 13.20
N ARG A 127 -3.31 -17.17 13.92
CA ARG A 127 -3.75 -15.79 13.69
C ARG A 127 -2.56 -14.84 13.71
N LEU A 128 -2.61 -13.79 12.91
CA LEU A 128 -1.61 -12.72 12.88
C LEU A 128 -2.21 -11.36 13.26
N THR A 129 -1.50 -10.59 14.09
CA THR A 129 -1.75 -9.15 14.31
C THR A 129 -0.59 -8.33 13.75
N THR A 130 -0.91 -7.21 13.10
CA THR A 130 0.06 -6.29 12.48
C THR A 130 -0.24 -4.84 12.88
N ARG A 131 0.68 -3.92 12.59
CA ARG A 131 0.47 -2.47 12.86
C ARG A 131 -0.77 -1.90 12.16
N SER A 132 -1.07 -2.33 10.93
CA SER A 132 -2.27 -1.89 10.20
C SER A 132 -3.54 -2.62 10.65
N HIS A 133 -3.39 -3.83 11.19
CA HIS A 133 -4.49 -4.67 11.66
C HIS A 133 -4.21 -5.22 13.06
N PRO A 134 -4.26 -4.38 14.10
CA PRO A 134 -3.96 -4.78 15.46
C PRO A 134 -4.96 -5.81 16.03
N TRP A 135 -6.14 -5.93 15.41
CA TRP A 135 -7.20 -6.91 15.69
C TRP A 135 -7.12 -8.18 14.81
N GLY A 136 -6.17 -8.25 13.87
CA GLY A 136 -5.99 -9.36 12.93
C GLY A 136 -6.98 -9.44 11.76
N TYR A 137 -7.05 -10.60 11.12
CA TYR A 137 -7.85 -10.85 9.89
C TYR A 137 -9.06 -11.75 10.17
N GLN A 138 -9.94 -12.02 9.21
CA GLN A 138 -11.11 -12.87 9.45
C GLN A 138 -10.71 -14.33 9.73
N HIS A 139 -11.36 -14.98 10.69
CA HIS A 139 -11.03 -16.37 11.08
C HIS A 139 -11.25 -17.41 9.97
N ARG A 140 -12.20 -17.21 9.05
CA ARG A 140 -12.45 -18.13 7.91
C ARG A 140 -11.66 -17.76 6.67
N GLU A 141 -11.59 -16.46 6.37
CA GLU A 141 -10.90 -15.91 5.20
C GLU A 141 -9.75 -15.03 5.68
N ASN A 142 -8.65 -15.65 6.10
CA ASN A 142 -7.51 -14.98 6.74
C ASN A 142 -6.69 -14.01 5.86
N ASN A 143 -7.11 -13.80 4.61
CA ASN A 143 -6.62 -12.74 3.73
C ASN A 143 -7.53 -11.51 3.69
N LYS A 144 -8.70 -11.56 4.34
CA LYS A 144 -9.66 -10.44 4.40
C LYS A 144 -9.59 -9.75 5.76
N VAL A 145 -9.68 -8.42 5.72
CA VAL A 145 -9.81 -7.59 6.92
C VAL A 145 -11.14 -7.85 7.64
N LEU A 146 -11.17 -7.64 8.95
CA LEU A 146 -12.42 -7.73 9.72
C LEU A 146 -13.46 -6.73 9.23
N SER A 147 -14.74 -7.04 9.47
CA SER A 147 -15.83 -6.11 9.19
C SER A 147 -15.60 -4.79 9.93
N VAL A 148 -16.09 -3.68 9.39
CA VAL A 148 -16.03 -2.35 10.04
C VAL A 148 -16.55 -2.45 11.49
N SER A 149 -17.69 -3.12 11.68
CA SER A 149 -18.31 -3.34 13.00
C SER A 149 -17.39 -4.07 13.98
N ASP A 150 -16.71 -5.13 13.55
CA ASP A 150 -15.85 -5.91 14.46
C ASP A 150 -14.53 -5.19 14.76
N ARG A 151 -13.97 -4.46 13.79
CA ARG A 151 -12.82 -3.57 14.04
C ARG A 151 -13.15 -2.51 15.08
N HIS A 152 -14.36 -1.94 15.02
CA HIS A 152 -14.81 -0.96 16.00
C HIS A 152 -14.90 -1.54 17.41
N LYS A 153 -15.52 -2.71 17.59
CA LYS A 153 -15.60 -3.37 18.89
C LYS A 153 -14.20 -3.69 19.45
N ALA A 154 -13.26 -4.10 18.60
CA ALA A 154 -11.88 -4.34 19.01
C ALA A 154 -11.22 -3.07 19.56
N LEU A 155 -11.39 -1.93 18.86
CA LEU A 155 -10.82 -0.64 19.25
C LEU A 155 -11.30 -0.18 20.63
N GLU A 156 -12.58 -0.38 20.97
CA GLU A 156 -13.10 -0.01 22.30
C GLU A 156 -12.37 -0.71 23.43
N ILE A 157 -12.01 -1.96 23.19
CA ILE A 157 -11.32 -2.80 24.16
C ILE A 157 -9.86 -2.38 24.23
N PHE A 158 -9.18 -2.19 23.09
CA PHE A 158 -7.76 -1.84 23.06
C PHE A 158 -7.45 -0.47 23.65
N LYS A 159 -8.37 0.50 23.52
CA LYS A 159 -8.23 1.84 24.11
C LYS A 159 -8.25 1.87 25.64
N LYS A 160 -8.63 0.78 26.30
CA LYS A 160 -8.53 0.67 27.76
C LYS A 160 -7.07 0.64 28.23
N HIS A 161 -6.11 0.35 27.32
CA HIS A 161 -4.69 0.44 27.64
C HIS A 161 -4.24 1.90 27.69
N LYS A 162 -3.53 2.27 28.75
CA LYS A 162 -2.98 3.63 28.93
C LYS A 162 -2.07 4.10 27.79
N ASP A 163 -1.33 3.17 27.18
CA ASP A 163 -0.40 3.49 26.08
C ASP A 163 -1.10 3.61 24.71
N ASN A 164 -2.40 3.26 24.64
CA ASN A 164 -3.21 3.32 23.42
C ASN A 164 -4.02 4.62 23.36
N SER A 165 -3.32 5.76 23.47
CA SER A 165 -3.93 7.10 23.52
C SER A 165 -4.06 7.80 22.16
N GLY A 166 -3.46 7.23 21.10
CA GLY A 166 -3.49 7.77 19.74
C GLY A 166 -4.41 7.00 18.79
N GLY A 167 -4.29 7.29 17.49
CA GLY A 167 -4.91 6.46 16.45
C GLY A 167 -4.36 5.04 16.46
N TYR A 168 -5.17 4.05 16.06
CA TYR A 168 -4.83 2.63 16.21
C TYR A 168 -3.54 2.16 15.52
N THR A 169 -3.04 2.92 14.53
CA THR A 169 -1.74 2.68 13.89
C THR A 169 -0.53 2.97 14.78
N SER A 170 -0.78 3.54 15.97
CA SER A 170 0.21 3.77 17.03
C SER A 170 0.19 2.69 18.12
N PHE A 171 -0.80 1.79 18.11
CA PHE A 171 -0.90 0.75 19.14
C PHE A 171 0.19 -0.29 18.95
N LYS A 172 0.79 -0.71 20.06
CA LYS A 172 1.77 -1.80 20.06
C LYS A 172 1.04 -3.14 19.95
N ASN A 173 1.60 -4.08 19.20
CA ASN A 173 1.12 -5.45 19.08
C ASN A 173 1.01 -6.15 20.45
N THR A 174 1.81 -5.76 21.45
CA THR A 174 1.74 -6.28 22.83
C THR A 174 0.51 -5.79 23.62
N THR A 175 -0.23 -4.82 23.10
CA THR A 175 -1.42 -4.24 23.73
C THR A 175 -2.71 -4.58 22.98
N THR A 176 -2.59 -5.32 21.88
CA THR A 176 -3.70 -5.70 21.00
C THR A 176 -3.66 -7.21 20.78
N PHE A 177 -4.72 -7.78 20.21
CA PHE A 177 -4.87 -9.22 20.08
C PHE A 177 -5.89 -9.57 18.98
N PRO A 178 -5.89 -10.79 18.42
CA PRO A 178 -6.82 -11.16 17.35
C PRO A 178 -8.26 -11.16 17.87
N PHE A 179 -9.02 -10.12 17.54
CA PHE A 179 -10.32 -9.87 18.17
C PHE A 179 -11.38 -10.89 17.73
N ASP A 180 -11.38 -11.31 16.45
CA ASP A 180 -12.30 -12.30 15.88
C ASP A 180 -11.91 -13.76 16.22
N ALA A 181 -11.38 -14.00 17.42
CA ALA A 181 -10.96 -15.31 17.90
C ALA A 181 -11.82 -15.78 19.09
N TRP A 182 -11.73 -17.06 19.43
CA TRP A 182 -12.35 -17.65 20.62
C TRP A 182 -11.38 -17.52 21.79
N PHE A 183 -10.34 -18.36 21.86
CA PHE A 183 -9.41 -18.40 22.99
C PHE A 183 -7.95 -18.28 22.50
N PRO A 184 -7.53 -17.12 21.96
CA PRO A 184 -6.20 -16.96 21.41
C PRO A 184 -5.14 -16.79 22.51
N LEU A 185 -4.00 -17.44 22.33
CA LEU A 185 -2.78 -17.19 23.08
C LEU A 185 -1.61 -16.93 22.12
N PRO A 186 -0.65 -16.05 22.46
CA PRO A 186 0.57 -15.89 21.67
C PRO A 186 1.29 -17.22 21.49
N LEU A 187 1.68 -17.54 20.26
CA LEU A 187 2.36 -18.79 19.95
C LEU A 187 3.67 -18.94 20.73
N ALA A 188 4.39 -17.83 20.92
CA ALA A 188 5.63 -17.78 21.69
C ALA A 188 5.46 -18.30 23.13
N PHE A 189 4.28 -18.13 23.76
CA PHE A 189 4.05 -18.63 25.12
C PHE A 189 4.10 -20.16 25.18
N PHE A 190 3.58 -20.85 24.16
CA PHE A 190 3.66 -22.31 24.08
C PHE A 190 5.07 -22.79 23.75
N ILE A 191 5.80 -22.06 22.92
CA ILE A 191 7.16 -22.42 22.52
C ILE A 191 8.12 -22.28 23.72
N GLU A 192 8.00 -21.23 24.51
CA GLU A 192 8.90 -21.00 25.65
C GLU A 192 8.57 -21.84 26.88
N ALA A 193 7.32 -22.29 27.02
CA ALA A 193 6.86 -23.00 28.21
C ALA A 193 7.23 -24.49 28.23
N ASN A 194 7.62 -25.00 29.40
CA ASN A 194 7.89 -26.41 29.69
C ASN A 194 6.68 -27.18 30.26
N SER A 195 5.59 -26.47 30.56
CA SER A 195 4.34 -27.06 31.03
C SER A 195 3.15 -26.19 30.63
N THR A 196 1.94 -26.72 30.73
CA THR A 196 0.71 -25.91 30.55
C THR A 196 0.55 -24.87 31.65
N ASP A 197 1.03 -25.13 32.87
CA ASP A 197 1.03 -24.16 33.96
C ASP A 197 1.90 -22.94 33.62
N GLU A 198 3.09 -23.14 33.04
CA GLU A 198 3.94 -22.04 32.57
C GLU A 198 3.30 -21.23 31.42
N VAL A 199 2.53 -21.87 30.53
CA VAL A 199 1.76 -21.14 29.50
C VAL A 199 0.75 -20.20 30.16
N ILE A 200 0.05 -20.69 31.19
CA ILE A 200 -0.95 -19.93 31.93
C ILE A 200 -0.30 -18.80 32.73
N GLU A 201 0.86 -19.03 33.35
CA GLU A 201 1.63 -18.00 34.04
C GLU A 201 2.05 -16.86 33.10
N LYS A 202 2.56 -17.19 31.90
CA LYS A 202 2.90 -16.20 30.87
C LYS A 202 1.67 -15.40 30.43
N ALA A 203 0.54 -16.07 30.21
CA ALA A 203 -0.72 -15.41 29.88
C ALA A 203 -1.16 -14.46 31.00
N GLN A 204 -1.04 -14.87 32.26
CA GLN A 204 -1.39 -14.05 33.42
C GLN A 204 -0.48 -12.81 33.56
N GLN A 205 0.82 -12.97 33.28
CA GLN A 205 1.82 -11.91 33.36
C GLN A 205 1.70 -10.88 32.23
N HIS A 206 1.42 -11.31 31.00
CA HIS A 206 1.62 -10.49 29.81
C HIS A 206 0.34 -10.08 29.09
N LEU A 207 -0.75 -10.84 29.20
CA LEU A 207 -2.01 -10.40 28.59
C LEU A 207 -2.56 -9.17 29.34
N PRO A 208 -3.19 -8.24 28.61
CA PRO A 208 -3.80 -7.07 29.23
C PRO A 208 -4.97 -7.47 30.12
N ASP A 209 -5.24 -6.72 31.19
CA ASP A 209 -6.37 -7.01 32.10
C ASP A 209 -7.72 -6.97 31.38
N TYR A 210 -7.84 -6.12 30.35
CA TYR A 210 -9.04 -5.98 29.51
C TYR A 210 -9.18 -7.05 28.41
N PHE A 211 -8.40 -8.12 28.45
CA PHE A 211 -8.38 -9.15 27.41
C PHE A 211 -9.76 -9.78 27.21
N LYS A 212 -10.38 -9.51 26.05
CA LYS A 212 -11.73 -9.98 25.68
C LYS A 212 -11.85 -10.08 24.16
N THR A 213 -12.23 -11.25 23.65
CA THR A 213 -12.39 -11.48 22.20
C THR A 213 -13.87 -11.48 21.80
N LEU A 214 -14.14 -11.36 20.50
CA LEU A 214 -15.49 -11.33 19.93
C LEU A 214 -16.23 -12.66 20.12
N ARG A 215 -15.51 -13.78 20.09
CA ARG A 215 -16.10 -15.13 20.07
C ARG A 215 -15.77 -15.95 21.31
N GLY A 216 -14.89 -15.44 22.17
CA GLY A 216 -14.58 -16.07 23.44
C GLY A 216 -15.74 -15.89 24.43
N SER A 217 -16.03 -16.93 25.18
CA SER A 217 -17.00 -16.89 26.28
C SER A 217 -16.34 -16.42 27.58
N PHE A 218 -15.69 -15.24 27.55
CA PHE A 218 -15.07 -14.62 28.73
C PHE A 218 -15.09 -13.08 28.64
N GLU A 219 -15.13 -12.43 29.79
CA GLU A 219 -15.26 -10.97 29.90
C GLU A 219 -13.93 -10.24 30.14
N ASP A 220 -12.95 -10.91 30.72
CA ASP A 220 -11.63 -10.35 31.04
C ASP A 220 -10.53 -11.43 31.16
N LYS A 221 -9.31 -10.97 31.49
CA LYS A 221 -8.16 -11.86 31.68
C LYS A 221 -8.36 -12.86 32.83
N GLU A 222 -8.95 -12.47 33.95
CA GLU A 222 -9.08 -13.36 35.11
C GLU A 222 -10.02 -14.53 34.78
N GLU A 223 -11.14 -14.23 34.15
CA GLU A 223 -12.08 -15.25 33.67
C GLU A 223 -11.45 -16.14 32.59
N PHE A 224 -10.73 -15.55 31.64
CA PHE A 224 -9.98 -16.29 30.62
C PHE A 224 -9.02 -17.30 31.26
N ILE A 225 -8.21 -16.86 32.23
CA ILE A 225 -7.26 -17.73 32.95
C ILE A 225 -7.98 -18.82 33.74
N ARG A 226 -9.11 -18.51 34.39
CA ARG A 226 -9.95 -19.52 35.07
C ARG A 226 -10.40 -20.60 34.09
N ILE A 227 -10.95 -20.20 32.94
CA ILE A 227 -11.42 -21.11 31.89
C ILE A 227 -10.29 -22.00 31.39
N LEU A 228 -9.08 -21.45 31.17
CA LEU A 228 -7.90 -22.25 30.80
C LEU A 228 -7.54 -23.31 31.85
N LYS A 229 -7.61 -22.97 33.14
CA LYS A 229 -7.31 -23.89 34.24
C LYS A 229 -8.38 -24.97 34.44
N THR A 230 -9.63 -24.69 34.07
CA THR A 230 -10.77 -25.59 34.34
C THR A 230 -11.34 -26.22 33.08
N GLU A 231 -12.01 -25.43 32.25
CA GLU A 231 -12.87 -25.91 31.16
C GLU A 231 -12.07 -26.31 29.92
N LEU A 232 -10.99 -25.58 29.65
CA LEU A 232 -10.13 -25.78 28.48
C LEU A 232 -8.81 -26.49 28.81
N LYS A 233 -8.67 -27.06 30.00
CA LYS A 233 -7.42 -27.70 30.44
C LYS A 233 -6.95 -28.78 29.46
N GLN A 234 -7.85 -29.65 29.02
CA GLN A 234 -7.54 -30.72 28.06
C GLN A 234 -7.22 -30.18 26.65
N ASP A 235 -7.96 -29.16 26.21
CA ASP A 235 -7.72 -28.51 24.92
C ASP A 235 -6.34 -27.83 24.92
N LEU A 236 -6.00 -27.13 26.01
CA LEU A 236 -4.69 -26.50 26.22
C LEU A 236 -3.57 -27.53 26.27
N GLU A 237 -3.73 -28.64 27.01
CA GLU A 237 -2.78 -29.75 27.04
C GLU A 237 -2.58 -30.35 25.65
N SER A 238 -3.64 -30.54 24.87
CA SER A 238 -3.57 -31.05 23.50
C SER A 238 -2.78 -30.11 22.57
N ILE A 239 -3.06 -28.81 22.64
CA ILE A 239 -2.35 -27.79 21.87
C ILE A 239 -0.88 -27.69 22.31
N TRP A 240 -0.61 -27.60 23.60
CA TRP A 240 0.74 -27.55 24.14
C TRP A 240 1.54 -28.78 23.73
N ASN A 241 0.98 -29.99 23.85
CA ASN A 241 1.62 -31.23 23.38
C ASN A 241 1.91 -31.21 21.88
N THR A 242 1.01 -30.66 21.08
CA THR A 242 1.23 -30.44 19.64
C THR A 242 2.42 -29.51 19.38
N VAL A 243 2.50 -28.37 20.08
CA VAL A 243 3.62 -27.43 19.97
C VAL A 243 4.94 -28.05 20.47
N GLN A 244 4.92 -28.81 21.57
CA GLN A 244 6.13 -29.51 22.03
C GLN A 244 6.59 -30.57 21.02
N LYS A 245 5.66 -31.31 20.40
CA LYS A 245 5.99 -32.24 19.32
C LYS A 245 6.60 -31.51 18.12
N SER A 246 6.13 -30.31 17.78
CA SER A 246 6.68 -29.54 16.67
C SER A 246 8.13 -29.09 16.91
N LYS A 247 8.58 -28.93 18.16
CA LYS A 247 10.00 -28.68 18.49
C LYS A 247 10.93 -29.79 18.02
N SER A 248 10.44 -31.03 17.93
CA SER A 248 11.20 -32.17 17.40
C SER A 248 11.21 -32.25 15.87
N ILE A 249 10.50 -31.36 15.16
CA ILE A 249 10.53 -31.31 13.71
C ILE A 249 11.91 -30.91 13.25
N ILE A 250 12.44 -31.73 12.36
CA ILE A 250 13.72 -31.51 11.72
C ILE A 250 13.45 -31.16 10.26
N ILE A 251 13.90 -29.98 9.86
CA ILE A 251 13.86 -29.53 8.47
C ILE A 251 15.21 -29.82 7.84
N LYS A 252 15.19 -30.59 6.76
CA LYS A 252 16.39 -30.91 6.00
C LYS A 252 16.92 -29.68 5.30
N SER A 253 18.23 -29.66 5.08
CA SER A 253 18.87 -28.68 4.22
C SER A 253 19.81 -29.35 3.24
N ASN A 254 19.95 -28.74 2.07
CA ASN A 254 20.99 -29.08 1.12
C ASN A 254 22.05 -27.97 1.15
N ILE A 255 23.31 -28.34 1.00
CA ILE A 255 24.42 -27.40 0.88
C ILE A 255 24.96 -27.51 -0.54
N ILE A 256 25.02 -26.39 -1.25
CA ILE A 256 25.62 -26.31 -2.58
C ILE A 256 27.15 -26.36 -2.41
N GLU A 257 27.80 -27.26 -3.14
CA GLU A 257 29.25 -27.41 -3.12
C GLU A 257 29.97 -26.20 -3.76
N HIS A 258 31.20 -25.94 -3.30
CA HIS A 258 31.99 -24.79 -3.74
C HIS A 258 32.28 -24.78 -5.26
N GLU A 259 32.40 -25.95 -5.88
CA GLU A 259 32.70 -26.08 -7.32
C GLU A 259 31.55 -25.54 -8.18
N VAL A 260 30.30 -25.85 -7.81
CA VAL A 260 29.09 -25.36 -8.50
C VAL A 260 28.94 -23.84 -8.38
N LEU A 261 29.38 -23.26 -7.25
CA LEU A 261 29.35 -21.81 -7.01
C LEU A 261 30.48 -21.08 -7.77
N ASN A 262 31.64 -21.71 -7.95
CA ASN A 262 32.76 -21.14 -8.69
C ASN A 262 32.45 -21.04 -10.19
N GLU A 263 31.78 -22.05 -10.78
CA GLU A 263 31.30 -21.99 -12.17
C GLU A 263 30.29 -20.84 -12.38
N GLU A 264 29.48 -20.50 -11.38
CA GLU A 264 28.59 -19.32 -11.43
C GLU A 264 29.36 -17.99 -11.32
N ASN A 265 30.34 -17.92 -10.41
CA ASN A 265 31.16 -16.72 -10.21
C ASN A 265 32.03 -16.42 -11.44
N GLU A 266 32.55 -17.45 -12.12
CA GLU A 266 33.31 -17.32 -13.37
C GLU A 266 32.42 -17.01 -14.59
N SER A 267 31.14 -17.38 -14.56
CA SER A 267 30.22 -17.16 -15.69
C SER A 267 29.43 -15.84 -15.64
N GLU A 268 29.66 -14.99 -14.62
CA GLU A 268 28.97 -13.70 -14.40
C GLU A 268 27.42 -13.79 -14.47
N ASN A 269 26.85 -14.98 -14.22
CA ASN A 269 25.44 -15.25 -14.47
C ASN A 269 24.85 -16.13 -13.35
N PRO A 270 24.11 -15.54 -12.38
CA PRO A 270 23.57 -16.27 -11.22
C PRO A 270 22.31 -17.07 -11.59
N THR A 271 22.43 -17.97 -12.57
CA THR A 271 21.34 -18.76 -13.14
C THR A 271 20.76 -19.72 -12.11
N LEU A 272 21.59 -20.32 -11.26
CA LEU A 272 21.21 -21.18 -10.14
C LEU A 272 20.37 -20.38 -9.15
N PHE A 273 20.82 -19.19 -8.73
CA PHE A 273 20.07 -18.32 -7.83
C PHE A 273 18.68 -17.97 -8.41
N VAL A 274 18.62 -17.59 -9.69
CA VAL A 274 17.36 -17.28 -10.40
C VAL A 274 16.43 -18.50 -10.41
N ARG A 275 16.96 -19.68 -10.74
CA ARG A 275 16.17 -20.92 -10.83
C ARG A 275 15.66 -21.36 -9.47
N ILE A 276 16.49 -21.33 -8.43
CA ILE A 276 16.13 -21.69 -7.06
C ILE A 276 14.96 -20.83 -6.58
N ASN A 277 15.09 -19.51 -6.73
CA ASN A 277 14.11 -18.57 -6.20
C ASN A 277 12.87 -18.38 -7.11
N SER A 278 12.78 -19.10 -8.22
CA SER A 278 11.62 -19.09 -9.13
C SER A 278 10.52 -20.11 -8.76
N SER A 279 10.81 -21.08 -7.88
CA SER A 279 9.89 -22.18 -7.54
C SER A 279 9.05 -21.95 -6.26
N GLY A 280 9.25 -20.82 -5.57
CA GLY A 280 8.48 -20.38 -4.39
C GLY A 280 7.51 -19.22 -4.69
N THR A 281 7.32 -18.29 -3.75
CA THR A 281 6.77 -16.96 -4.10
C THR A 281 7.76 -16.34 -5.08
N THR A 282 7.40 -16.29 -6.36
CA THR A 282 8.33 -15.93 -7.43
C THR A 282 9.03 -14.61 -7.12
N LEU A 283 10.36 -14.58 -7.23
CA LEU A 283 11.08 -13.31 -7.30
C LEU A 283 10.54 -12.55 -8.51
N THR A 284 10.21 -11.29 -8.29
CA THR A 284 9.90 -10.40 -9.41
C THR A 284 11.17 -10.21 -10.25
N GLY A 285 11.01 -9.78 -11.50
CA GLY A 285 12.18 -9.43 -12.33
C GLY A 285 13.09 -8.41 -11.63
N ASP A 286 12.51 -7.48 -10.87
CA ASP A 286 13.27 -6.45 -10.14
C ASP A 286 14.05 -7.05 -8.96
N ASP A 287 13.48 -8.03 -8.25
CA ASP A 287 14.18 -8.74 -7.17
C ASP A 287 15.41 -9.50 -7.69
N LEU A 288 15.29 -10.12 -8.87
CA LEU A 288 16.40 -10.81 -9.53
C LEU A 288 17.49 -9.86 -10.02
N ILE A 289 17.10 -8.70 -10.57
CA ILE A 289 18.05 -7.66 -10.97
C ILE A 289 18.79 -7.11 -9.75
N TYR A 290 18.07 -6.84 -8.66
CA TYR A 290 18.66 -6.39 -7.40
C TYR A 290 19.65 -7.40 -6.81
N SER A 291 19.31 -8.67 -6.93
CA SER A 291 20.17 -9.80 -6.57
C SER A 291 21.47 -9.80 -7.38
N ILE A 292 21.39 -9.75 -8.72
CA ILE A 292 22.57 -9.69 -9.60
C ILE A 292 23.45 -8.48 -9.24
N TYR A 293 22.84 -7.32 -9.04
CA TYR A 293 23.56 -6.10 -8.70
C TYR A 293 24.36 -6.22 -7.38
N LYS A 294 23.74 -6.78 -6.33
CA LYS A 294 24.37 -7.01 -5.03
C LYS A 294 25.52 -8.02 -5.08
N ALA A 295 25.49 -8.95 -6.03
CA ALA A 295 26.59 -9.87 -6.27
C ALA A 295 27.82 -9.16 -6.83
N ILE A 296 27.59 -8.23 -7.76
CA ILE A 296 28.64 -7.49 -8.47
C ILE A 296 29.20 -6.34 -7.62
N PHE A 297 28.37 -5.72 -6.79
CA PHE A 297 28.73 -4.59 -5.95
C PHE A 297 28.36 -4.81 -4.46
N PRO A 298 29.17 -5.60 -3.72
CA PRO A 298 28.87 -5.91 -2.32
C PRO A 298 28.78 -4.67 -1.42
N ASP A 299 29.69 -3.70 -1.61
CA ASP A 299 29.80 -2.50 -0.76
C ASP A 299 28.68 -1.47 -1.00
N ILE A 300 27.93 -1.58 -2.11
CA ILE A 300 26.85 -0.65 -2.46
C ILE A 300 25.52 -1.04 -1.78
N LYS A 301 25.41 -2.27 -1.27
CA LYS A 301 24.24 -2.68 -0.47
C LYS A 301 23.99 -1.71 0.67
N ASP A 302 25.03 -1.40 1.44
CA ASP A 302 24.93 -0.52 2.59
C ASP A 302 24.56 0.90 2.13
N LEU A 303 25.09 1.38 1.01
CA LEU A 303 24.72 2.67 0.44
C LEU A 303 23.22 2.72 0.07
N MET A 304 22.70 1.70 -0.61
CA MET A 304 21.27 1.63 -0.97
C MET A 304 20.36 1.51 0.26
N GLU A 305 20.76 0.75 1.27
CA GLU A 305 20.01 0.60 2.51
C GLU A 305 20.07 1.89 3.37
N ASN A 306 21.19 2.63 3.32
CA ASN A 306 21.40 3.92 3.99
C ASN A 306 20.82 5.13 3.23
N MET A 307 20.40 4.96 1.97
CA MET A 307 19.74 6.05 1.22
C MET A 307 18.43 6.50 1.88
N ASN A 308 17.85 5.69 2.79
CA ASN A 308 16.70 6.01 3.64
C ASN A 308 15.55 6.68 2.85
N LEU A 309 15.30 6.20 1.63
CA LEU A 309 14.21 6.65 0.78
C LEU A 309 12.91 6.00 1.28
N GLU A 310 12.31 6.56 2.33
CA GLU A 310 11.08 6.06 2.99
C GLU A 310 9.91 5.81 2.00
N PHE A 311 9.98 6.38 0.80
CA PHE A 311 8.96 6.31 -0.23
C PHE A 311 9.13 5.20 -1.28
N ILE A 312 10.33 4.62 -1.44
CA ILE A 312 10.67 3.78 -2.62
C ILE A 312 11.42 2.51 -2.21
N ALA A 313 10.92 1.36 -2.66
CA ALA A 313 11.58 0.09 -2.42
C ALA A 313 12.95 0.01 -3.13
N PRO A 314 14.00 -0.59 -2.52
CA PRO A 314 15.33 -0.67 -3.13
C PRO A 314 15.37 -1.26 -4.55
N THR A 315 14.51 -2.24 -4.82
CA THR A 315 14.37 -2.86 -6.15
C THR A 315 13.87 -1.87 -7.21
N GLN A 316 12.96 -0.97 -6.84
CA GLN A 316 12.48 0.11 -7.70
C GLN A 316 13.57 1.17 -7.92
N VAL A 317 14.33 1.52 -6.88
CA VAL A 317 15.47 2.44 -6.98
C VAL A 317 16.48 1.93 -8.02
N LEU A 318 16.86 0.64 -7.94
CA LEU A 318 17.79 0.05 -8.90
C LEU A 318 17.21 0.00 -10.33
N SER A 319 15.93 -0.32 -10.47
CA SER A 319 15.25 -0.31 -11.78
C SER A 319 15.30 1.07 -12.43
N LEU A 320 15.01 2.13 -11.68
CA LEU A 320 15.09 3.52 -12.14
C LEU A 320 16.55 3.92 -12.45
N ALA A 321 17.48 3.65 -11.53
CA ALA A 321 18.91 3.96 -11.71
C ALA A 321 19.49 3.30 -12.96
N SER A 322 19.15 2.03 -13.20
CA SER A 322 19.59 1.31 -14.40
C SER A 322 19.07 1.99 -15.67
N ARG A 323 17.82 2.46 -15.66
CA ARG A 323 17.24 3.16 -16.82
C ARG A 323 17.86 4.54 -17.02
N ILE A 324 18.18 5.28 -15.96
CA ILE A 324 18.92 6.54 -16.03
C ILE A 324 20.27 6.33 -16.73
N VAL A 325 21.08 5.36 -16.28
CA VAL A 325 22.40 5.09 -16.86
C VAL A 325 22.29 4.66 -18.31
N VAL A 326 21.33 3.79 -18.66
CA VAL A 326 21.14 3.43 -20.08
C VAL A 326 20.72 4.63 -20.92
N SER A 327 19.81 5.47 -20.40
CA SER A 327 19.41 6.69 -21.10
C SER A 327 20.60 7.63 -21.32
N ASP A 328 21.50 7.78 -20.35
CA ASP A 328 22.74 8.56 -20.49
C ASP A 328 23.65 8.00 -21.60
N LEU A 329 23.77 6.66 -21.69
CA LEU A 329 24.59 5.99 -22.71
C LEU A 329 23.98 5.95 -24.10
N GLU A 330 22.65 6.07 -24.22
CA GLU A 330 21.91 5.96 -25.47
C GLU A 330 21.33 7.32 -25.93
N ASP A 331 22.01 8.43 -25.65
CA ASP A 331 21.66 9.80 -26.07
C ASP A 331 20.25 10.24 -25.61
N ASN A 332 19.96 10.09 -24.32
CA ASN A 332 18.69 10.46 -23.69
C ASN A 332 17.47 9.70 -24.21
N LYS A 333 17.62 8.49 -24.76
CA LYS A 333 16.47 7.69 -25.22
C LYS A 333 15.63 7.16 -24.07
N PHE A 334 14.33 7.01 -24.33
CA PHE A 334 13.42 6.33 -23.40
C PHE A 334 13.75 4.85 -23.33
N ILE A 335 14.03 4.36 -22.13
CA ILE A 335 14.30 2.95 -21.87
C ILE A 335 13.10 2.35 -21.16
N LYS A 336 12.48 1.33 -21.75
CA LYS A 336 11.45 0.53 -21.07
C LYS A 336 12.05 -0.18 -19.87
N LYS A 337 11.20 -0.61 -18.93
CA LYS A 337 11.62 -1.42 -17.79
C LYS A 337 12.51 -2.58 -18.23
N ILE A 338 13.75 -2.60 -17.71
CA ILE A 338 14.78 -3.57 -18.06
C ILE A 338 14.39 -4.91 -17.44
N ASN A 339 14.37 -5.98 -18.24
CA ASN A 339 14.16 -7.33 -17.73
C ASN A 339 15.49 -7.99 -17.36
N VAL A 340 15.44 -9.13 -16.65
CA VAL A 340 16.64 -9.82 -16.15
C VAL A 340 17.66 -10.11 -17.25
N ARG A 341 17.21 -10.60 -18.42
CA ARG A 341 18.11 -10.93 -19.54
C ARG A 341 18.79 -9.69 -20.12
N ASP A 342 18.03 -8.61 -20.25
CA ASP A 342 18.57 -7.34 -20.74
C ASP A 342 19.56 -6.73 -19.74
N PHE A 343 19.25 -6.78 -18.44
CA PHE A 343 20.16 -6.33 -17.39
C PHE A 343 21.47 -7.13 -17.39
N GLN A 344 21.39 -8.46 -17.45
CA GLN A 344 22.57 -9.35 -17.53
C GLN A 344 23.43 -9.08 -18.76
N ARG A 345 22.82 -8.72 -19.89
CA ARG A 345 23.57 -8.33 -21.09
C ARG A 345 24.26 -6.98 -20.89
N ARG A 346 23.56 -6.00 -20.30
CA ARG A 346 24.05 -4.64 -20.13
C ARG A 346 25.14 -4.54 -19.05
N ILE A 347 25.05 -5.33 -17.97
CA ILE A 347 26.02 -5.30 -16.87
C ILE A 347 27.43 -5.79 -17.27
N LYS A 348 27.55 -6.44 -18.43
CA LYS A 348 28.84 -6.81 -19.05
C LYS A 348 29.54 -5.66 -19.76
N ASN A 349 28.83 -4.57 -20.03
CA ASN A 349 29.41 -3.36 -20.60
C ASN A 349 29.99 -2.52 -19.45
N ASP A 350 31.29 -2.21 -19.53
CA ASP A 350 32.01 -1.48 -18.49
C ASP A 350 31.46 -0.07 -18.25
N ASP A 351 30.99 0.63 -19.30
CA ASP A 351 30.40 1.97 -19.17
C ASP A 351 29.08 1.93 -18.38
N PHE A 352 28.23 0.93 -18.63
CA PHE A 352 26.99 0.76 -17.86
C PHE A 352 27.27 0.34 -16.41
N LYS A 353 28.23 -0.56 -16.21
CA LYS A 353 28.64 -1.03 -14.89
C LYS A 353 29.21 0.11 -14.04
N GLU A 354 30.11 0.90 -14.60
CA GLU A 354 30.74 2.04 -13.93
C GLU A 354 29.75 3.21 -13.76
N GLY A 355 28.87 3.45 -14.74
CA GLY A 355 27.81 4.45 -14.63
C GLY A 355 26.85 4.16 -13.47
N LEU A 356 26.41 2.90 -13.33
CA LEU A 356 25.60 2.47 -12.19
C LEU A 356 26.34 2.68 -10.86
N LYS A 357 27.59 2.23 -10.77
CA LYS A 357 28.41 2.37 -9.57
C LYS A 357 28.54 3.85 -9.14
N ASN A 358 28.86 4.73 -10.08
CA ASN A 358 29.02 6.16 -9.85
C ASN A 358 27.71 6.84 -9.42
N LEU A 359 26.57 6.45 -10.01
CA LEU A 359 25.28 7.01 -9.67
C LEU A 359 24.88 6.72 -8.21
N PHE A 360 25.23 5.54 -7.68
CA PHE A 360 24.99 5.19 -6.28
C PHE A 360 26.01 5.79 -5.30
N GLN A 361 27.30 5.87 -5.69
CA GLN A 361 28.36 6.39 -4.81
C GLN A 361 28.35 7.92 -4.67
N SER A 362 27.87 8.65 -5.68
CA SER A 362 27.92 10.12 -5.72
C SER A 362 26.85 10.82 -4.88
N GLU A 363 25.95 10.07 -4.21
CA GLU A 363 24.71 10.59 -3.57
C GLU A 363 23.80 11.37 -4.54
N GLN A 364 24.13 11.42 -5.83
CA GLN A 364 23.38 12.18 -6.84
C GLN A 364 21.98 11.62 -7.01
N LEU A 365 21.85 10.29 -7.07
CA LEU A 365 20.55 9.63 -7.17
C LEU A 365 19.64 9.98 -5.99
N LYS A 366 20.18 9.94 -4.77
CA LYS A 366 19.44 10.27 -3.55
C LYS A 366 18.95 11.72 -3.61
N LYS A 367 19.82 12.66 -4.00
CA LYS A 367 19.45 14.08 -4.16
C LYS A 367 18.37 14.27 -5.22
N LEU A 368 18.47 13.61 -6.38
CA LEU A 368 17.46 13.70 -7.45
C LEU A 368 16.10 13.16 -7.00
N PHE A 369 16.10 12.03 -6.30
CA PHE A 369 14.87 11.42 -5.80
C PHE A 369 14.23 12.29 -4.71
N GLN A 370 15.04 12.79 -3.77
CA GLN A 370 14.59 13.71 -2.74
C GLN A 370 14.02 14.99 -3.36
N GLN A 371 14.71 15.57 -4.34
CA GLN A 371 14.22 16.75 -5.06
C GLN A 371 12.90 16.48 -5.79
N ALA A 372 12.76 15.34 -6.46
CA ALA A 372 11.51 14.97 -7.14
C ALA A 372 10.36 14.75 -6.13
N ILE A 373 10.62 14.12 -4.99
CA ILE A 373 9.65 13.90 -3.91
C ILE A 373 9.25 15.24 -3.26
N GLU A 374 10.21 16.12 -3.00
CA GLU A 374 9.96 17.47 -2.48
C GLU A 374 9.07 18.27 -3.43
N ILE A 375 9.35 18.23 -4.74
CA ILE A 375 8.49 18.85 -5.76
C ILE A 375 7.08 18.25 -5.69
N LEU A 376 6.94 16.92 -5.74
CA LEU A 376 5.63 16.25 -5.68
C LEU A 376 4.86 16.49 -4.38
N SER A 377 5.56 16.76 -3.28
CA SER A 377 4.93 17.05 -1.98
C SER A 377 4.36 18.46 -1.88
N CYS A 378 4.79 19.38 -2.76
CA CYS A 378 4.56 20.81 -2.65
C CYS A 378 5.00 21.42 -1.30
N ARG A 379 5.82 20.71 -0.51
CA ARG A 379 6.39 21.23 0.74
C ARG A 379 7.20 22.48 0.46
N GLU A 380 7.01 23.50 1.31
CA GLU A 380 7.70 24.81 1.19
C GLU A 380 7.40 25.58 -0.11
N ASN A 381 6.36 25.21 -0.86
CA ASN A 381 5.89 25.99 -2.00
C ASN A 381 4.81 26.99 -1.54
N ASP A 382 5.13 28.28 -1.54
CA ASP A 382 4.25 29.37 -1.10
C ASP A 382 3.00 29.58 -1.98
N LEU A 383 2.97 28.97 -3.16
CA LEU A 383 1.82 28.99 -4.07
C LEU A 383 0.84 27.83 -3.83
N PHE A 384 1.13 26.92 -2.89
CA PHE A 384 0.32 25.75 -2.57
C PHE A 384 -0.02 25.73 -1.07
N GLU A 385 -1.30 25.61 -0.73
CA GLU A 385 -1.74 25.59 0.67
C GLU A 385 -1.68 24.17 1.26
N GLY A 386 -0.81 23.99 2.26
CA GLY A 386 -0.57 22.72 2.93
C GLY A 386 0.47 21.86 2.21
N GLU A 387 0.29 20.54 2.23
CA GLU A 387 1.17 19.58 1.53
C GLU A 387 0.33 18.50 0.84
N VAL A 388 0.82 17.99 -0.28
CA VAL A 388 0.24 16.79 -0.91
C VAL A 388 0.44 15.60 0.03
N PRO A 389 -0.61 14.85 0.39
CA PRO A 389 -0.49 13.72 1.29
C PRO A 389 0.59 12.72 0.83
N PRO A 390 1.52 12.31 1.72
CA PRO A 390 2.58 11.35 1.40
C PRO A 390 2.10 10.05 0.75
N VAL A 391 0.89 9.57 1.10
CA VAL A 391 0.26 8.41 0.47
C VAL A 391 0.01 8.60 -1.04
N ILE A 392 -0.35 9.82 -1.47
CA ILE A 392 -0.55 10.14 -2.90
C ILE A 392 0.79 10.05 -3.63
N ILE A 393 1.85 10.61 -3.05
CA ILE A 393 3.21 10.55 -3.62
C ILE A 393 3.68 9.09 -3.74
N LYS A 394 3.46 8.29 -2.69
CA LYS A 394 3.80 6.87 -2.69
C LYS A 394 3.03 6.11 -3.77
N GLN A 395 1.74 6.36 -3.90
CA GLN A 395 0.92 5.74 -4.95
C GLN A 395 1.36 6.20 -6.34
N PHE A 396 1.74 7.48 -6.50
CA PHE A 396 2.29 8.02 -7.74
C PHE A 396 3.55 7.25 -8.15
N ILE A 397 4.52 7.09 -7.24
CA ILE A 397 5.78 6.39 -7.53
C ILE A 397 5.52 4.90 -7.83
N LYS A 398 4.64 4.23 -7.05
CA LYS A 398 4.34 2.80 -7.23
C LYS A 398 3.60 2.52 -8.54
N SER A 399 2.60 3.33 -8.90
CA SER A 399 1.72 3.11 -10.05
C SER A 399 2.21 3.78 -11.33
N ASN A 400 3.02 4.84 -11.25
CA ASN A 400 3.46 5.65 -12.40
C ASN A 400 5.00 5.74 -12.50
N GLN A 401 5.68 4.59 -12.42
CA GLN A 401 7.15 4.51 -12.42
C GLN A 401 7.80 5.20 -13.63
N ASP A 402 7.19 5.14 -14.81
CA ASP A 402 7.73 5.77 -16.02
C ASP A 402 7.59 7.30 -16.00
N LEU A 403 6.51 7.84 -15.41
CA LEU A 403 6.36 9.27 -15.18
C LEU A 403 7.32 9.77 -14.10
N PHE A 404 7.50 8.99 -13.03
CA PHE A 404 8.49 9.30 -12.01
C PHE A 404 9.92 9.28 -12.58
N LEU A 405 10.24 8.32 -13.44
CA LEU A 405 11.50 8.32 -14.18
C LEU A 405 11.65 9.55 -15.06
N PHE A 406 10.59 9.95 -15.78
CA PHE A 406 10.62 11.14 -16.64
C PHE A 406 11.02 12.39 -15.86
N VAL A 407 10.40 12.66 -14.70
CA VAL A 407 10.75 13.84 -13.89
C VAL A 407 12.16 13.74 -13.33
N VAL A 408 12.56 12.58 -12.79
CA VAL A 408 13.91 12.38 -12.22
C VAL A 408 14.99 12.56 -13.28
N TYR A 409 14.81 11.97 -14.47
CA TYR A 409 15.77 12.08 -15.55
C TYR A 409 15.80 13.48 -16.16
N TRP A 410 14.65 14.15 -16.27
CA TRP A 410 14.59 15.55 -16.70
C TRP A 410 15.40 16.45 -15.76
N LEU A 411 15.26 16.26 -14.43
CA LEU A 411 16.05 16.98 -13.42
C LEU A 411 17.56 16.69 -13.57
N HIS A 412 17.91 15.43 -13.81
CA HIS A 412 19.30 14.97 -14.00
C HIS A 412 20.01 15.68 -15.15
N ILE A 413 19.37 15.79 -16.32
CA ILE A 413 20.03 16.32 -17.53
C ILE A 413 19.90 17.83 -17.70
N ASN A 414 18.78 18.43 -17.28
CA ASN A 414 18.53 19.86 -17.56
C ASN A 414 19.15 20.77 -16.49
N LYS A 415 19.24 20.33 -15.23
CA LYS A 415 19.89 21.05 -14.11
C LYS A 415 19.52 22.54 -14.01
N VAL A 416 18.26 22.86 -14.30
CA VAL A 416 17.73 24.23 -14.26
C VAL A 416 17.34 24.58 -12.83
N GLU A 417 17.55 25.83 -12.44
CA GLU A 417 17.03 26.36 -11.17
C GLU A 417 15.51 26.45 -11.21
N LEU A 418 14.83 25.82 -10.25
CA LEU A 418 13.38 25.74 -10.21
C LEU A 418 12.83 26.69 -9.15
N ASN A 419 12.13 27.72 -9.58
CA ASN A 419 11.32 28.55 -8.70
C ASN A 419 9.99 27.85 -8.33
N ASN A 420 9.28 28.38 -7.33
CA ASN A 420 8.04 27.80 -6.83
C ASN A 420 6.92 27.69 -7.88
N GLN A 421 6.87 28.62 -8.84
CA GLN A 421 5.90 28.59 -9.94
C GLN A 421 6.17 27.42 -10.90
N ILE A 422 7.41 27.21 -11.31
CA ILE A 422 7.78 26.07 -12.18
C ILE A 422 7.55 24.76 -11.44
N LYS A 423 7.98 24.65 -10.17
CA LYS A 423 7.72 23.45 -9.36
C LYS A 423 6.22 23.12 -9.30
N LEU A 424 5.36 24.12 -9.11
CA LEU A 424 3.92 23.90 -9.08
C LEU A 424 3.37 23.42 -10.44
N LYS A 425 3.82 24.03 -11.54
CA LYS A 425 3.47 23.57 -12.90
C LYS A 425 3.91 22.13 -13.15
N MET A 426 5.09 21.72 -12.66
CA MET A 426 5.55 20.33 -12.75
C MET A 426 4.55 19.37 -12.11
N VAL A 427 4.14 19.66 -10.87
CA VAL A 427 3.19 18.80 -10.14
C VAL A 427 1.82 18.77 -10.83
N GLY A 428 1.31 19.92 -11.25
CA GLY A 428 0.04 20.01 -11.98
C GLY A 428 0.01 19.17 -13.25
N LYS A 429 1.09 19.19 -14.05
CA LYS A 429 1.21 18.33 -15.24
C LYS A 429 1.35 16.86 -14.88
N LEU A 430 2.19 16.52 -13.90
CA LEU A 430 2.42 15.12 -13.49
C LEU A 430 1.14 14.46 -12.97
N PHE A 431 0.37 15.16 -12.14
CA PHE A 431 -0.92 14.65 -11.66
C PHE A 431 -1.99 14.67 -12.75
N SER A 432 -1.95 15.63 -13.70
CA SER A 432 -2.79 15.55 -14.89
C SER A 432 -2.54 14.24 -15.66
N PHE A 433 -1.27 13.89 -15.90
CA PHE A 433 -0.90 12.63 -16.56
C PHE A 433 -1.33 11.39 -15.76
N ALA A 434 -1.09 11.38 -14.45
CA ALA A 434 -1.39 10.22 -13.61
C ALA A 434 -2.90 10.01 -13.36
N TRP A 435 -3.68 11.08 -13.25
CA TRP A 435 -5.10 11.01 -12.84
C TRP A 435 -6.06 11.04 -14.01
N PHE A 436 -5.69 11.68 -15.11
CA PHE A 436 -6.51 11.84 -16.31
C PHE A 436 -5.95 11.07 -17.50
N GLY A 437 -4.99 10.16 -17.27
CA GLY A 437 -4.43 9.26 -18.26
C GLY A 437 -3.33 9.89 -19.11
N PHE A 438 -2.38 9.09 -19.57
CA PHE A 438 -1.41 9.49 -20.58
C PHE A 438 -0.76 8.23 -21.18
N ASP A 439 -1.17 7.84 -22.37
CA ASP A 439 -0.88 6.49 -22.88
C ASP A 439 0.49 6.35 -23.58
N ASN A 440 1.13 7.44 -24.01
CA ASN A 440 2.35 7.38 -24.83
C ASN A 440 3.56 8.12 -24.22
N LEU A 441 4.01 7.65 -23.06
CA LEU A 441 5.22 8.15 -22.40
C LEU A 441 6.51 8.08 -23.25
N PRO A 442 6.77 7.03 -24.06
CA PRO A 442 7.95 7.00 -24.93
C PRO A 442 7.99 8.20 -25.90
N LYS A 443 6.84 8.57 -26.45
CA LYS A 443 6.73 9.72 -27.36
C LYS A 443 6.90 11.05 -26.62
N LEU A 444 6.31 11.19 -25.42
CA LEU A 444 6.53 12.36 -24.55
C LEU A 444 8.01 12.54 -24.25
N TRP A 445 8.67 11.46 -23.81
CA TRP A 445 10.10 11.43 -23.53
C TRP A 445 10.91 11.89 -24.73
N ASN A 446 10.77 11.21 -25.87
CA ASN A 446 11.58 11.50 -27.06
C ASN A 446 11.40 12.93 -27.58
N LYS A 447 10.23 13.54 -27.40
CA LYS A 447 9.95 14.91 -27.85
C LYS A 447 10.32 15.98 -26.84
N LYS A 448 10.22 15.70 -25.53
CA LYS A 448 10.21 16.75 -24.49
C LYS A 448 11.28 16.58 -23.42
N ILE A 449 12.02 15.47 -23.34
CA ILE A 449 12.95 15.21 -22.22
C ILE A 449 14.11 16.22 -22.15
N THR A 450 14.63 16.65 -23.30
CA THR A 450 15.73 17.63 -23.40
C THR A 450 15.24 19.09 -23.45
N ASN A 451 13.93 19.31 -23.41
CA ASN A 451 13.36 20.65 -23.46
C ASN A 451 13.33 21.25 -22.04
N THR A 452 14.19 22.24 -21.80
CA THR A 452 14.30 22.95 -20.51
C THR A 452 13.05 23.74 -20.15
N ASN A 453 12.23 24.11 -21.14
CA ASN A 453 11.02 24.92 -20.95
C ASN A 453 9.75 24.05 -20.99
N PHE A 454 9.88 22.72 -21.06
CA PHE A 454 8.74 21.80 -21.17
C PHE A 454 7.67 22.06 -20.10
N TRP A 455 8.07 22.36 -18.86
CA TRP A 455 7.13 22.58 -17.76
C TRP A 455 6.34 23.88 -17.89
N GLU A 456 6.81 24.83 -18.70
CA GLU A 456 6.13 26.09 -18.97
C GLU A 456 5.17 26.01 -20.16
N GLU A 457 5.35 25.03 -21.05
CA GLU A 457 4.45 24.81 -22.19
C GLU A 457 3.00 24.55 -21.73
N PRO A 458 1.98 24.90 -22.52
CA PRO A 458 0.61 24.53 -22.21
C PRO A 458 0.35 23.02 -22.38
N LEU A 459 -0.72 22.52 -21.77
CA LEU A 459 -1.20 21.14 -21.92
C LEU A 459 -1.95 20.90 -23.24
N ASN A 460 -2.31 21.95 -23.98
CA ASN A 460 -3.16 21.88 -25.17
C ASN A 460 -2.71 20.82 -26.21
N GLU A 461 -1.41 20.72 -26.50
CA GLU A 461 -0.88 19.70 -27.43
C GLU A 461 -1.10 18.27 -26.87
N LEU A 462 -0.97 18.11 -25.56
CA LEU A 462 -0.96 16.83 -24.83
C LEU A 462 -2.37 16.32 -24.47
N ILE A 463 -3.37 17.21 -24.41
CA ILE A 463 -4.79 16.85 -24.32
C ILE A 463 -5.17 16.13 -25.60
N TRP A 464 -5.52 14.85 -25.55
CA TRP A 464 -5.82 14.06 -26.75
C TRP A 464 -4.77 14.25 -27.86
N TRP A 465 -3.51 13.99 -27.53
CA TRP A 465 -2.39 14.08 -28.46
C TRP A 465 -2.61 13.12 -29.65
N ASN A 466 -2.59 13.68 -30.87
CA ASN A 466 -2.93 12.95 -32.10
C ASN A 466 -4.28 12.19 -32.02
N ASP A 467 -5.27 12.77 -31.34
CA ASP A 467 -6.65 12.28 -31.27
C ASP A 467 -6.82 10.85 -30.71
N SER A 468 -5.82 10.34 -29.98
CA SER A 468 -5.88 8.99 -29.41
C SER A 468 -4.96 8.73 -28.21
N GLU A 469 -3.88 9.49 -28.04
CA GLU A 469 -2.86 9.26 -27.02
C GLU A 469 -2.78 10.50 -26.12
N GLY A 470 -2.84 10.43 -24.79
CA GLY A 470 -2.60 11.64 -23.95
C GLY A 470 -3.60 11.81 -22.82
N ILE A 471 -3.72 13.04 -22.32
CA ILE A 471 -4.66 13.35 -21.22
C ILE A 471 -6.07 13.56 -21.73
N GLU A 472 -7.06 13.15 -20.94
CA GLU A 472 -8.45 13.50 -21.18
C GLU A 472 -8.66 15.03 -21.11
N PHE A 473 -9.73 15.53 -21.73
CA PHE A 473 -10.10 16.94 -21.63
C PHE A 473 -10.44 17.31 -20.19
N LEU A 474 -9.60 18.17 -19.58
CA LEU A 474 -9.85 18.73 -18.27
C LEU A 474 -10.90 19.83 -18.39
N MET A 475 -11.90 19.81 -17.51
CA MET A 475 -13.03 20.75 -17.53
C MET A 475 -12.87 21.87 -16.51
N LYS A 476 -13.29 23.09 -16.86
CA LYS A 476 -13.44 24.17 -15.88
C LYS A 476 -14.52 23.78 -14.84
N PRO A 477 -14.23 23.82 -13.53
CA PRO A 477 -15.19 23.45 -12.49
C PRO A 477 -16.51 24.22 -12.56
N ASN A 478 -16.48 25.52 -12.86
CA ASN A 478 -17.68 26.34 -13.01
C ASN A 478 -18.56 25.89 -14.17
N LEU A 479 -17.97 25.56 -15.33
CA LEU A 479 -18.73 25.08 -16.49
C LEU A 479 -19.37 23.72 -16.20
N LEU A 480 -18.66 22.85 -15.47
CA LEU A 480 -19.19 21.57 -15.02
C LEU A 480 -20.34 21.71 -14.02
N ARG A 481 -20.25 22.70 -13.12
CA ARG A 481 -21.29 23.05 -12.15
C ARG A 481 -22.55 23.56 -12.85
N GLU A 482 -22.39 24.48 -13.79
CA GLU A 482 -23.49 24.97 -14.63
C GLU A 482 -24.14 23.83 -15.42
N TYR A 483 -23.34 22.86 -15.91
CA TYR A 483 -23.87 21.71 -16.64
C TYR A 483 -24.78 20.83 -15.78
N TYR A 484 -24.33 20.44 -14.58
CA TYR A 484 -25.08 19.56 -13.69
C TYR A 484 -26.26 20.24 -12.97
N LEU A 485 -26.32 21.58 -12.96
CA LEU A 485 -27.46 22.34 -12.44
C LEU A 485 -28.66 22.41 -13.41
N GLN A 486 -28.49 22.00 -14.67
CA GLN A 486 -29.57 21.96 -15.65
C GLN A 486 -30.61 20.89 -15.30
N SER A 487 -31.88 21.29 -15.27
CA SER A 487 -33.02 20.39 -15.03
C SER A 487 -33.05 19.24 -16.03
N GLU A 488 -32.59 19.43 -17.26
CA GLU A 488 -32.51 18.42 -18.32
C GLU A 488 -31.53 17.29 -17.96
N VAL A 489 -30.35 17.64 -17.42
CA VAL A 489 -29.36 16.64 -16.99
C VAL A 489 -29.90 15.85 -15.80
N GLU A 490 -30.45 16.55 -14.82
CA GLU A 490 -31.07 15.95 -13.65
C GLU A 490 -32.20 14.97 -14.04
N ASN A 491 -33.06 15.38 -14.99
CA ASN A 491 -34.14 14.55 -15.51
C ASN A 491 -33.66 13.29 -16.24
N ARG A 492 -32.50 13.30 -16.90
CA ARG A 492 -31.92 12.09 -17.53
C ARG A 492 -31.63 11.01 -16.49
N PHE A 493 -31.15 11.39 -15.31
CA PHE A 493 -30.94 10.43 -14.23
C PHE A 493 -32.24 9.97 -13.58
N ILE A 494 -33.19 10.88 -13.37
CA ILE A 494 -34.51 10.55 -12.80
C ILE A 494 -35.26 9.55 -13.68
N LYS A 495 -35.22 9.75 -15.00
CA LYS A 495 -35.93 8.94 -16.00
C LYS A 495 -35.14 7.73 -16.51
N GLU A 496 -33.97 7.46 -15.93
CA GLU A 496 -33.11 6.33 -16.29
C GLU A 496 -32.66 6.31 -17.77
N ASP A 497 -32.41 7.49 -18.34
CA ASP A 497 -31.95 7.64 -19.73
C ASP A 497 -30.65 6.87 -19.97
N ASN A 498 -30.54 6.18 -21.12
CA ASN A 498 -29.34 5.43 -21.50
C ASN A 498 -28.11 6.33 -21.64
N ASP A 499 -28.30 7.60 -22.01
CA ASP A 499 -27.24 8.60 -22.21
C ASP A 499 -27.11 9.58 -21.03
N ARG A 500 -27.63 9.26 -19.85
CA ARG A 500 -27.56 10.11 -18.65
C ARG A 500 -26.14 10.52 -18.22
N TRP A 501 -25.13 9.74 -18.55
CA TRP A 501 -23.72 10.09 -18.29
C TRP A 501 -23.09 10.98 -19.35
N GLY A 502 -23.76 11.18 -20.47
CA GLY A 502 -23.27 11.93 -21.63
C GLY A 502 -23.69 13.39 -21.63
N LEU A 503 -23.04 14.14 -22.52
CA LEU A 503 -23.27 15.54 -22.78
C LEU A 503 -24.69 15.81 -23.31
N LEU A 504 -25.20 17.02 -23.10
CA LEU A 504 -26.38 17.52 -23.81
C LEU A 504 -25.95 18.13 -25.14
N GLU A 505 -26.76 17.99 -26.19
CA GLU A 505 -26.43 18.60 -27.49
C GLU A 505 -26.65 20.11 -27.50
N SER A 506 -27.50 20.62 -26.60
CA SER A 506 -27.87 22.03 -26.48
C SER A 506 -27.51 22.64 -25.12
N GLY A 507 -27.66 23.96 -25.00
CA GLY A 507 -27.51 24.68 -23.74
C GLY A 507 -26.06 24.73 -23.24
N VAL A 508 -25.82 24.28 -22.01
CA VAL A 508 -24.43 24.23 -21.49
C VAL A 508 -23.58 23.21 -22.24
N GLY A 509 -24.21 22.21 -22.86
CA GLY A 509 -23.53 21.24 -23.71
C GLY A 509 -22.79 21.89 -24.89
N GLU A 510 -23.44 22.83 -25.59
CA GLU A 510 -22.80 23.61 -26.68
C GLU A 510 -21.60 24.41 -26.17
N ARG A 511 -21.71 25.03 -24.98
CA ARG A 511 -20.59 25.77 -24.39
C ARG A 511 -19.42 24.87 -24.00
N ILE A 512 -19.69 23.62 -23.61
CA ILE A 512 -18.64 22.61 -23.36
C ILE A 512 -17.95 22.21 -24.66
N ILE A 513 -18.71 22.03 -25.75
CA ILE A 513 -18.14 21.77 -27.08
C ILE A 513 -17.29 22.95 -27.52
N GLN A 514 -17.79 24.18 -27.35
CA GLN A 514 -17.03 25.39 -27.67
C GLN A 514 -15.74 25.47 -26.85
N TYR A 515 -15.79 25.16 -25.55
CA TYR A 515 -14.60 25.07 -24.71
C TYR A 515 -13.58 24.05 -25.26
N TYR A 516 -14.02 22.87 -25.70
CA TYR A 516 -13.12 21.91 -26.35
C TYR A 516 -12.50 22.45 -27.63
N ASN A 517 -13.30 23.18 -28.41
CA ASN A 517 -12.83 23.80 -29.64
C ASN A 517 -11.78 24.87 -29.36
N ASP A 518 -11.97 25.68 -28.32
CA ASP A 518 -11.04 26.72 -27.90
C ASP A 518 -9.72 26.11 -27.39
N VAL A 519 -9.79 25.03 -26.59
CA VAL A 519 -8.60 24.35 -26.05
C VAL A 519 -7.75 23.69 -27.15
N LYS A 520 -8.37 23.06 -28.15
CA LYS A 520 -7.62 22.33 -29.20
C LYS A 520 -7.48 23.11 -30.50
N PHE A 521 -8.07 24.29 -30.58
CA PHE A 521 -8.14 25.11 -31.79
C PHE A 521 -8.64 24.33 -33.02
N GLN A 522 -9.61 23.43 -32.81
CA GLN A 522 -10.25 22.61 -33.84
C GLN A 522 -11.73 22.35 -33.51
N GLU A 523 -12.57 22.12 -34.52
CA GLU A 523 -13.99 21.84 -34.31
C GLU A 523 -14.23 20.36 -33.99
N TYR A 524 -15.02 20.10 -32.94
CA TYR A 524 -15.52 18.77 -32.61
C TYR A 524 -17.02 18.67 -32.85
N ASP A 525 -17.43 17.53 -33.41
CA ASP A 525 -18.84 17.16 -33.46
C ASP A 525 -19.34 16.69 -32.07
N PHE A 526 -20.67 16.66 -31.93
CA PHE A 526 -21.30 16.24 -30.68
C PHE A 526 -20.91 14.80 -30.26
N PRO A 527 -20.94 13.78 -31.14
CA PRO A 527 -20.53 12.43 -30.77
C PRO A 527 -19.13 12.36 -30.15
N LYS A 528 -18.15 13.06 -30.74
CA LYS A 528 -16.77 13.06 -30.24
C LYS A 528 -16.64 13.83 -28.93
N ALA A 529 -17.24 15.01 -28.82
CA ALA A 529 -17.26 15.78 -27.58
C ALA A 529 -17.94 15.01 -26.43
N ASN A 530 -19.01 14.28 -26.73
CA ASN A 530 -19.71 13.42 -25.76
C ASN A 530 -18.83 12.25 -25.29
N GLU A 531 -18.02 11.65 -26.18
CA GLU A 531 -17.02 10.64 -25.82
C GLU A 531 -16.02 11.20 -24.80
N TYR A 532 -15.44 12.39 -25.08
CA TYR A 532 -14.48 13.05 -24.21
C TYR A 532 -15.09 13.40 -22.85
N PHE A 533 -16.31 13.91 -22.84
CA PHE A 533 -17.03 14.23 -21.62
C PHE A 533 -17.23 12.97 -20.76
N LYS A 534 -17.74 11.86 -21.35
CA LYS A 534 -17.94 10.59 -20.62
C LYS A 534 -16.64 10.07 -20.00
N LYS A 535 -15.53 10.15 -20.74
CA LYS A 535 -14.21 9.72 -20.25
C LYS A 535 -13.72 10.57 -19.09
N PHE A 536 -13.80 11.90 -19.20
CA PHE A 536 -13.45 12.82 -18.11
C PHE A 536 -14.30 12.60 -16.85
N ILE A 537 -15.64 12.49 -17.00
CA ILE A 537 -16.54 12.23 -15.88
C ILE A 537 -16.17 10.92 -15.18
N ASN A 538 -15.85 9.86 -15.93
CA ASN A 538 -15.42 8.60 -15.35
C ASN A 538 -14.17 8.75 -14.47
N LYS A 539 -13.18 9.56 -14.88
CA LYS A 539 -11.96 9.81 -14.08
C LYS A 539 -12.29 10.45 -12.73
N ILE A 540 -13.06 11.54 -12.73
CA ILE A 540 -13.38 12.26 -11.49
C ILE A 540 -14.34 11.51 -10.55
N GLN A 541 -15.12 10.56 -11.07
CA GLN A 541 -16.02 9.72 -10.26
C GLN A 541 -15.31 8.65 -9.45
N TYR A 542 -14.21 8.10 -9.96
CA TYR A 542 -13.60 6.88 -9.40
C TYR A 542 -12.16 7.09 -8.93
N ASN A 543 -11.55 8.25 -9.19
CA ASN A 543 -10.21 8.53 -8.68
C ASN A 543 -10.23 8.97 -7.20
N ARG A 544 -10.07 8.01 -6.29
CA ARG A 544 -10.03 8.25 -4.84
C ARG A 544 -8.89 9.16 -4.38
N GLN A 545 -7.83 9.36 -5.16
CA GLN A 545 -6.74 10.27 -4.79
C GLN A 545 -7.19 11.73 -4.74
N LEU A 546 -8.19 12.12 -5.54
CA LEU A 546 -8.78 13.46 -5.47
C LEU A 546 -9.43 13.71 -4.10
N ILE A 547 -10.08 12.69 -3.52
CA ILE A 547 -10.65 12.78 -2.17
C ILE A 547 -9.54 13.00 -1.13
N LEU A 548 -8.44 12.23 -1.23
CA LEU A 548 -7.31 12.37 -0.31
C LEU A 548 -6.67 13.75 -0.39
N LEU A 549 -6.56 14.34 -1.59
CA LEU A 549 -6.08 15.70 -1.78
C LEU A 549 -7.02 16.73 -1.16
N ALA A 550 -8.33 16.57 -1.36
CA ALA A 550 -9.34 17.46 -0.79
C ALA A 550 -9.40 17.36 0.74
N GLN A 551 -9.24 16.17 1.31
CA GLN A 551 -9.18 15.91 2.76
C GLN A 551 -7.74 15.97 3.33
N ARG A 552 -6.77 16.59 2.62
CA ARG A 552 -5.34 16.48 2.96
C ARG A 552 -4.99 16.89 4.38
N GLU A 553 -5.62 17.95 4.91
CA GLU A 553 -5.40 18.40 6.28
C GLU A 553 -5.74 17.30 7.28
N TYR A 554 -6.94 16.73 7.14
CA TYR A 554 -7.41 15.63 7.96
C TYR A 554 -6.53 14.36 7.81
N ILE A 555 -6.14 14.03 6.57
CA ILE A 555 -5.30 12.85 6.31
C ILE A 555 -3.90 13.01 6.94
N ASN A 556 -3.27 14.16 6.76
CA ASN A 556 -1.91 14.40 7.24
C ASN A 556 -1.87 14.51 8.77
N THR A 557 -2.87 15.15 9.39
CA THR A 557 -2.96 15.27 10.86
C THR A 557 -3.30 13.95 11.54
N THR A 558 -4.24 13.18 10.99
CA THR A 558 -4.74 11.94 11.62
C THR A 558 -3.82 10.74 11.35
N PHE A 559 -3.21 10.68 10.15
CA PHE A 559 -2.43 9.52 9.71
C PHE A 559 -0.96 9.83 9.44
N GLY A 560 -0.42 10.93 9.98
CA GLY A 560 0.98 11.34 9.81
C GLY A 560 2.00 10.23 10.11
N ASN A 561 1.75 9.37 11.11
CA ASN A 561 2.63 8.25 11.46
C ASN A 561 2.59 7.07 10.45
N TYR A 562 1.52 6.94 9.66
CA TYR A 562 1.41 5.93 8.59
C TYR A 562 2.17 6.36 7.33
N ASN A 563 2.34 7.67 7.14
CA ASN A 563 3.03 8.25 5.99
C ASN A 563 4.53 7.92 5.91
N GLN A 564 5.11 7.26 6.93
CA GLN A 564 6.51 6.79 6.99
C GLN A 564 6.74 5.36 6.45
N MET A 565 5.66 4.62 6.14
CA MET A 565 5.59 3.26 5.57
C MET A 565 6.84 2.33 5.67
N ASP A 566 6.73 1.35 6.56
CA ASP A 566 7.58 0.16 6.64
C ASP A 566 7.07 -1.02 5.78
N ASP A 567 8.01 -1.88 5.40
CA ASP A 567 8.04 -2.94 4.37
C ASP A 567 7.07 -4.14 4.53
N LEU A 568 5.82 -3.92 4.94
CA LEU A 568 4.76 -4.87 4.64
C LEU A 568 4.06 -4.37 3.37
N ASP A 569 3.95 -5.23 2.35
CA ASP A 569 3.09 -5.02 1.18
C ASP A 569 1.61 -5.10 1.60
N ASP A 570 1.28 -4.43 2.71
CA ASP A 570 -0.02 -4.29 3.30
C ASP A 570 -0.75 -3.28 2.42
N THR A 571 -1.51 -3.81 1.48
CA THR A 571 -2.43 -3.06 0.62
C THR A 571 -3.54 -2.35 1.41
N ASN A 572 -3.47 -2.30 2.74
CA ASN A 572 -4.48 -1.77 3.62
C ASN A 572 -4.06 -0.40 4.17
N VAL A 573 -4.91 0.59 3.89
CA VAL A 573 -4.80 1.97 4.39
C VAL A 573 -5.47 2.09 5.76
N PRO A 574 -5.07 3.05 6.61
CA PRO A 574 -5.57 3.16 7.97
C PRO A 574 -6.91 3.90 8.09
N TRP A 575 -7.52 4.28 6.97
CA TRP A 575 -8.88 4.83 6.90
C TRP A 575 -9.83 3.86 6.20
N ASP A 576 -11.11 4.03 6.47
CA ASP A 576 -12.17 3.41 5.69
C ASP A 576 -12.71 4.38 4.63
N TRP A 577 -13.19 3.83 3.52
CA TRP A 577 -13.99 4.56 2.54
C TRP A 577 -15.46 4.50 2.95
N ASP A 578 -15.93 5.55 3.61
CA ASP A 578 -17.33 5.66 4.04
C ASP A 578 -18.19 6.41 3.02
N HIS A 579 -19.49 6.09 3.00
CA HIS A 579 -20.50 6.76 2.18
C HIS A 579 -21.26 7.81 3.00
N ILE A 580 -21.30 9.06 2.55
CA ILE A 580 -22.11 10.11 3.19
C ILE A 580 -23.60 9.73 3.18
N TYR A 581 -24.13 9.37 2.01
CA TYR A 581 -25.42 8.69 1.87
C TYR A 581 -25.21 7.18 2.03
N PRO A 582 -25.72 6.56 3.11
CA PRO A 582 -25.35 5.20 3.49
C PRO A 582 -25.55 4.16 2.38
N SER A 583 -24.53 3.32 2.17
CA SER A 583 -24.62 2.17 1.25
C SER A 583 -25.77 1.22 1.60
N GLU A 584 -26.04 1.02 2.89
CA GLU A 584 -27.13 0.17 3.38
C GLU A 584 -28.50 0.65 2.91
N TRP A 585 -28.66 1.94 2.62
CA TRP A 585 -29.92 2.51 2.10
C TRP A 585 -30.16 2.22 0.62
N VAL A 586 -29.17 1.62 -0.06
CA VAL A 586 -29.17 1.33 -1.50
C VAL A 586 -28.99 -0.16 -1.78
N TYR A 587 -28.07 -0.81 -1.06
CA TYR A 587 -27.70 -2.20 -1.27
C TYR A 587 -28.87 -3.15 -0.98
N ARG A 588 -29.27 -3.95 -1.99
CA ARG A 588 -30.42 -4.88 -1.93
C ARG A 588 -31.76 -4.28 -1.53
N MET A 589 -31.88 -2.95 -1.51
CA MET A 589 -33.11 -2.28 -1.15
C MET A 589 -34.08 -2.23 -2.34
N VAL A 590 -35.36 -2.52 -2.10
CA VAL A 590 -36.46 -2.40 -3.08
C VAL A 590 -36.93 -0.94 -3.14
N ASN A 591 -37.46 -0.48 -4.29
CA ASN A 591 -37.92 0.91 -4.51
C ASN A 591 -36.83 1.95 -4.24
N CYS A 592 -35.65 1.73 -4.82
CA CYS A 592 -34.55 2.68 -4.83
C CYS A 592 -34.32 3.11 -6.28
N ASN A 593 -34.60 4.38 -6.57
CA ASN A 593 -34.40 4.99 -7.87
C ASN A 593 -32.98 4.73 -8.41
N ARG A 594 -32.88 4.49 -9.72
CA ARG A 594 -31.61 4.16 -10.38
C ARG A 594 -30.56 5.26 -10.25
N SER A 595 -30.95 6.54 -10.26
CA SER A 595 -30.04 7.68 -10.05
C SER A 595 -29.25 7.54 -8.74
N ILE A 596 -29.91 7.14 -7.66
CA ILE A 596 -29.24 6.92 -6.37
C ILE A 596 -28.19 5.81 -6.50
N ARG A 597 -28.55 4.69 -7.14
CA ARG A 597 -27.64 3.54 -7.32
C ARG A 597 -26.41 3.90 -8.15
N ASP A 598 -26.63 4.67 -9.22
CA ASP A 598 -25.59 5.09 -10.15
C ASP A 598 -24.54 5.97 -9.47
N TRP A 599 -24.97 6.85 -8.55
CA TRP A 599 -24.09 7.79 -7.85
C TRP A 599 -23.56 7.29 -6.49
N ASN A 600 -24.18 6.26 -5.89
CA ASN A 600 -23.83 5.82 -4.53
C ASN A 600 -22.36 5.43 -4.38
N ASN A 601 -21.73 4.83 -5.40
CA ASN A 601 -20.34 4.38 -5.35
C ASN A 601 -19.33 5.34 -6.03
N THR A 602 -19.67 6.62 -6.14
CA THR A 602 -18.83 7.66 -6.76
C THR A 602 -18.16 8.55 -5.72
N ASN A 603 -17.09 9.24 -6.13
CA ASN A 603 -16.30 10.13 -5.27
C ASN A 603 -17.15 11.19 -4.54
N GLY A 604 -18.21 11.69 -5.17
CA GLY A 604 -19.08 12.68 -4.53
C GLY A 604 -19.81 12.14 -3.30
N ASN A 605 -19.99 10.83 -3.17
CA ASN A 605 -20.56 10.20 -1.98
C ASN A 605 -19.51 9.63 -1.01
N PHE A 606 -18.28 9.40 -1.46
CA PHE A 606 -17.22 8.81 -0.64
C PHE A 606 -16.41 9.85 0.14
N ARG A 607 -15.98 9.46 1.34
CA ARG A 607 -15.00 10.18 2.17
C ARG A 607 -14.05 9.18 2.83
N ALA A 608 -12.80 9.59 3.04
CA ALA A 608 -11.87 8.87 3.88
C ALA A 608 -12.11 9.27 5.33
N LEU A 609 -12.34 8.28 6.20
CA LEU A 609 -12.53 8.49 7.64
C LEU A 609 -11.72 7.50 8.45
N SER A 610 -11.22 7.95 9.60
CA SER A 610 -10.72 7.07 10.65
C SER A 610 -11.86 6.17 11.12
N LEU A 611 -11.49 4.98 11.55
CA LEU A 611 -12.46 4.03 12.10
C LEU A 611 -13.25 4.62 13.28
N GLU A 612 -12.60 5.46 14.09
CA GLU A 612 -13.21 6.07 15.27
C GLU A 612 -14.32 7.05 14.92
N GLN A 613 -14.09 7.89 13.90
CA GLN A 613 -15.08 8.84 13.42
C GLN A 613 -16.18 8.15 12.63
N ASN A 614 -15.83 7.19 11.77
CA ASN A 614 -16.81 6.37 11.08
C ASN A 614 -17.76 5.67 12.07
N ARG A 615 -17.26 5.25 13.24
CA ARG A 615 -18.10 4.70 14.32
C ARG A 615 -19.06 5.72 14.93
N SER A 616 -18.61 6.95 15.17
CA SER A 616 -19.48 8.00 15.73
C SER A 616 -20.66 8.32 14.82
N GLU A 617 -20.54 8.00 13.53
CA GLU A 617 -21.55 8.23 12.50
C GLU A 617 -22.31 6.94 12.16
N SER A 618 -23.42 6.66 12.86
CA SER A 618 -24.25 5.46 12.58
C SER A 618 -24.70 5.38 11.10
N ASN A 619 -24.70 4.18 10.50
CA ASN A 619 -25.28 3.87 9.18
C ASN A 619 -26.80 4.06 9.12
N SER A 620 -27.46 4.21 10.27
CA SER A 620 -28.85 4.58 10.36
C SER A 620 -29.10 6.09 10.27
N HIS A 621 -28.06 6.91 10.35
CA HIS A 621 -28.20 8.36 10.30
C HIS A 621 -28.17 8.88 8.86
N SER A 622 -29.04 9.84 8.61
CA SER A 622 -29.09 10.58 7.35
C SER A 622 -27.86 11.46 7.16
N PRO A 623 -27.55 11.85 5.91
CA PRO A 623 -26.50 12.84 5.66
C PRO A 623 -26.66 14.11 6.51
N LYS A 624 -27.89 14.60 6.67
CA LYS A 624 -28.19 15.76 7.53
C LYS A 624 -27.73 15.56 8.98
N VAL A 625 -27.97 14.38 9.54
CA VAL A 625 -27.57 14.07 10.93
C VAL A 625 -26.06 13.85 11.03
N ARG A 626 -25.48 13.10 10.10
CA ARG A 626 -24.02 12.81 10.05
C ARG A 626 -23.20 14.09 9.95
N LEU A 627 -23.64 15.02 9.12
CA LEU A 627 -22.95 16.27 8.78
C LEU A 627 -23.51 17.49 9.53
N LYS A 628 -24.26 17.27 10.63
CA LYS A 628 -24.87 18.35 11.41
C LYS A 628 -23.83 19.27 12.04
N GLU A 629 -22.75 18.71 12.56
CA GLU A 629 -21.66 19.46 13.17
C GLU A 629 -20.67 19.94 12.10
N GLU A 630 -20.13 21.15 12.28
CA GLU A 630 -19.21 21.77 11.31
C GLU A 630 -17.94 20.97 11.11
N VAL A 631 -17.36 20.47 12.20
CA VAL A 631 -16.17 19.60 12.16
C VAL A 631 -16.35 18.36 11.28
N ASN A 632 -17.55 17.75 11.27
CA ASN A 632 -17.82 16.58 10.42
C ASN A 632 -17.91 16.98 8.95
N ARG A 633 -18.41 18.19 8.65
CA ARG A 633 -18.43 18.73 7.29
C ARG A 633 -17.02 19.02 6.79
N GLU A 634 -16.20 19.68 7.60
CA GLU A 634 -14.80 19.98 7.30
C GLU A 634 -14.01 18.69 7.02
N ILE A 635 -14.05 17.73 7.94
CA ILE A 635 -13.37 16.44 7.77
C ILE A 635 -13.87 15.75 6.51
N SER A 636 -15.18 15.77 6.22
CA SER A 636 -15.76 15.10 5.05
C SER A 636 -15.59 15.88 3.75
N PHE A 637 -14.96 17.06 3.78
CA PHE A 637 -14.90 17.97 2.64
C PHE A 637 -16.29 18.26 2.05
N VAL A 638 -17.24 18.64 2.92
CA VAL A 638 -18.59 19.09 2.55
C VAL A 638 -18.64 20.59 2.75
N ASN A 639 -18.75 21.33 1.64
CA ASN A 639 -18.67 22.79 1.63
C ASN A 639 -20.05 23.37 1.31
N LYS A 640 -20.17 24.08 0.19
CA LYS A 640 -21.44 24.65 -0.30
C LYS A 640 -22.48 23.57 -0.59
N ASP A 641 -22.05 22.35 -0.93
CA ASP A 641 -22.93 21.20 -1.16
C ASP A 641 -23.72 20.76 0.10
N TRP A 642 -23.36 21.27 1.28
CA TRP A 642 -24.17 21.16 2.49
C TRP A 642 -25.62 21.62 2.27
N GLU A 643 -25.83 22.62 1.41
CA GLU A 643 -27.16 23.16 1.12
C GLU A 643 -28.16 22.08 0.68
N TYR A 644 -27.66 21.02 0.05
CA TYR A 644 -28.42 19.87 -0.43
C TYR A 644 -28.41 18.71 0.58
N TRP A 645 -27.24 18.40 1.16
CA TRP A 645 -27.10 17.31 2.15
C TRP A 645 -28.02 17.51 3.36
N GLN A 646 -28.20 18.75 3.81
CA GLN A 646 -29.07 19.08 4.95
C GLN A 646 -30.56 18.81 4.71
N ASN A 647 -30.96 18.63 3.44
CA ASN A 647 -32.35 18.36 3.05
C ASN A 647 -32.64 16.85 2.96
N ILE A 648 -31.66 15.99 3.23
CA ILE A 648 -31.79 14.54 3.19
C ILE A 648 -31.82 14.03 4.63
N ASP A 649 -33.03 13.86 5.17
CA ASP A 649 -33.26 13.44 6.56
C ASP A 649 -33.53 11.93 6.70
N ASP A 650 -33.80 11.25 5.59
CA ASP A 650 -34.19 9.84 5.56
C ASP A 650 -33.77 9.18 4.24
N ARG A 651 -33.90 7.85 4.19
CA ARG A 651 -33.75 7.09 2.94
C ARG A 651 -34.74 7.60 1.89
N ILE A 652 -34.20 8.02 0.75
CA ILE A 652 -34.97 8.56 -0.36
C ILE A 652 -35.77 7.44 -1.02
N LYS A 653 -37.10 7.62 -1.07
CA LYS A 653 -38.06 6.82 -1.83
C LYS A 653 -38.49 7.61 -3.05
N ASP A 654 -38.86 6.91 -4.12
CA ASP A 654 -39.08 7.46 -5.46
C ASP A 654 -39.78 8.84 -5.48
N ASN A 655 -39.19 9.80 -6.23
CA ASN A 655 -39.60 11.20 -6.48
C ASN A 655 -38.96 12.32 -5.62
N LYS A 656 -37.85 12.07 -4.90
CA LYS A 656 -37.08 13.12 -4.18
C LYS A 656 -35.56 12.99 -4.33
N VAL A 657 -35.09 12.69 -5.54
CA VAL A 657 -33.66 12.42 -5.79
C VAL A 657 -32.84 13.69 -6.04
N GLU A 658 -33.50 14.85 -6.16
CA GLU A 658 -32.91 16.11 -6.58
C GLU A 658 -31.79 16.55 -5.62
N ASN A 659 -32.09 16.56 -4.32
CA ASN A 659 -31.10 16.90 -3.30
C ASN A 659 -29.92 15.92 -3.31
N HIS A 660 -30.16 14.61 -3.45
CA HIS A 660 -29.07 13.63 -3.50
C HIS A 660 -28.19 13.80 -4.73
N PHE A 661 -28.82 13.99 -5.90
CA PHE A 661 -28.11 14.23 -7.15
C PHE A 661 -27.26 15.49 -7.06
N ARG A 662 -27.86 16.63 -6.66
CA ARG A 662 -27.18 17.91 -6.54
C ARG A 662 -26.09 17.90 -5.46
N ALA A 663 -26.31 17.22 -4.34
CA ALA A 663 -25.29 17.09 -3.30
C ALA A 663 -24.06 16.32 -3.81
N ILE A 664 -24.26 15.16 -4.43
CA ILE A 664 -23.15 14.32 -4.92
C ILE A 664 -22.42 14.96 -6.08
N THR A 665 -23.14 15.50 -7.07
CA THR A 665 -22.49 16.14 -8.23
C THR A 665 -21.74 17.40 -7.79
N SER A 666 -22.35 18.25 -6.95
CA SER A 666 -21.66 19.43 -6.41
C SER A 666 -20.43 19.05 -5.61
N ARG A 667 -20.50 18.05 -4.73
CA ARG A 667 -19.34 17.60 -3.95
C ARG A 667 -18.24 17.01 -4.83
N MET A 668 -18.60 16.18 -5.83
CA MET A 668 -17.63 15.65 -6.79
C MET A 668 -16.89 16.79 -7.51
N ILE A 669 -17.61 17.84 -7.92
CA ILE A 669 -17.02 19.02 -8.57
C ILE A 669 -16.15 19.79 -7.58
N ASN A 670 -16.60 20.01 -6.35
CA ASN A 670 -15.82 20.69 -5.31
C ASN A 670 -14.50 19.94 -5.02
N ILE A 671 -14.53 18.61 -4.96
CA ILE A 671 -13.33 17.77 -4.78
C ILE A 671 -12.37 17.93 -5.97
N TYR A 672 -12.88 17.89 -7.20
CA TYR A 672 -12.07 18.11 -8.39
C TYR A 672 -11.53 19.55 -8.49
N GLU A 673 -12.31 20.54 -8.04
CA GLU A 673 -11.93 21.95 -8.03
C GLU A 673 -10.73 22.23 -7.13
N VAL A 674 -10.51 21.44 -6.07
CA VAL A 674 -9.26 21.48 -5.29
C VAL A 674 -8.05 21.21 -6.18
N PHE A 675 -8.08 20.12 -6.96
CA PHE A 675 -7.01 19.82 -7.92
C PHE A 675 -6.85 20.94 -8.95
N TRP A 676 -7.96 21.48 -9.47
CA TRP A 676 -7.94 22.55 -10.45
C TRP A 676 -7.27 23.83 -9.91
N ASN A 677 -7.63 24.25 -8.70
CA ASN A 677 -7.18 25.50 -8.09
C ASN A 677 -5.77 25.35 -7.50
N ASP A 678 -5.53 24.33 -6.70
CA ASP A 678 -4.26 24.15 -5.96
C ASP A 678 -3.08 24.00 -6.93
N PHE A 679 -3.28 23.33 -8.07
CA PHE A 679 -2.26 23.16 -9.10
C PHE A 679 -2.39 24.14 -10.26
N LYS A 680 -3.30 25.12 -10.17
CA LYS A 680 -3.50 26.18 -11.15
C LYS A 680 -3.66 25.65 -12.58
N ILE A 681 -4.52 24.65 -12.75
CA ILE A 681 -4.68 23.94 -14.02
C ILE A 681 -5.15 24.87 -15.16
N ASP A 682 -5.92 25.92 -14.86
CA ASP A 682 -6.31 26.94 -15.84
C ASP A 682 -5.09 27.65 -16.46
N GLU A 683 -4.01 27.88 -15.69
CA GLU A 683 -2.75 28.48 -16.19
C GLU A 683 -1.93 27.50 -17.06
N LEU A 684 -2.32 26.23 -17.10
CA LEU A 684 -1.70 25.21 -17.95
C LEU A 684 -2.48 24.99 -19.26
N ILE A 685 -3.55 25.74 -19.51
CA ILE A 685 -4.38 25.60 -20.71
C ILE A 685 -4.54 26.96 -21.38
N ASP A 686 -4.09 27.07 -22.63
CA ASP A 686 -4.28 28.29 -23.42
C ASP A 686 -5.67 28.29 -24.07
N TYR A 687 -6.33 29.44 -24.07
CA TYR A 687 -7.66 29.62 -24.69
C TYR A 687 -7.62 30.49 -25.96
N GLU A 688 -6.48 31.09 -26.24
CA GLU A 688 -6.27 31.97 -27.38
C GLU A 688 -5.21 31.38 -28.31
N LYS A 689 -5.48 31.39 -29.62
CA LYS A 689 -4.55 30.90 -30.62
C LYS A 689 -3.48 31.98 -30.84
N LEU A 690 -2.26 31.74 -30.34
CA LEU A 690 -1.10 32.60 -30.58
C LEU A 690 -0.77 32.71 -32.07
#